data_AF-A0A6L5K256-F1
#
_entry.id   AF-A0A6L5K256-F1
#
_cell.length_a   1.000
_cell.length_b   1.000
_cell.length_c   1.000
_cell.angle_alpha   90.00
_cell.angle_beta   90.00
_cell.angle_gamma   90.00
#
_symmetry.space_group_name_H-M   'P 1'
#
loop_
_entity.id
_entity.type
_entity.pdbx_description
1 polymer ?
#
loop_
_entity_poly.entity_id
_entity_poly.type
_entity_poly.pdbx_seq_one_letter_code
_entity_poly.pdbx_strand_id
1 'polypeptide(L)'
;MKISHPKRQGQLLKKRDKSTETTVLDNEINYFTDGRFKYMALVSAGYPLLAWAGTNEMGFCIMNSASNDQKGHSKTGLGNGAIMKEALQNCVTVNDFEILLIKTNVAGRTTFSNFGVIDAFGGAAIFETGNHSFTKFDANDSDTAPMGYIIRSNFTRTGGGDGGMIRYKRGEHLWKEAATKNKLNYRNILRSICRDLSDEHGKPYTLPVKGKKVDHPRGTINTFSTINRFSTASTALFHGVKSNENPSFTTFWAILGEPIFSIAVPNWVISEGPAPELDGEIFSPLCTSVLKIKQGNYYDFGRKKRYLITDNLKKIWSLTFPAEDLIFDQTDNILTAWRQNYPKAEDVLDFHRSMASLAMSTIQKVEHGFSVSNNIVRVGVFADFGTSEICIREAVDALNIDPGMEPVRITGPDIANGILDGLDAVVFPGGSGSRQASSLGVRGRSKVTEFINNGGGFLGLCAGAYLGSDHTGYDWCLHMADARVLDREHYARGEGLVEVKLTEKGKDFLLELGGKSAFFSYYHDGPLLAPGRNPHIQDYETLAVFQSDVYTENDAPSGIMPGSTFLLRAQKGKGKVVLCAGHPESTPGLRWLVPKSVRWTAGRKAIDYLPYFVKPEKFKREILFDQEWLKKESILLKKLVAKDRSAKLDAMKELAEMGSRKFPRWLKGLLRDSELAVRRSAAKFIGDLDYFMATDDLKQAIEDEKNEQTKQLFQHVLDKLRVDDP
;
A
#
# COMPACT_ATOMS: atom_id res chain seq x y z
N MET A 1 52.39 -2.63 27.86
CA MET A 1 51.42 -3.11 28.88
C MET A 1 50.02 -3.06 28.27
N LYS A 2 49.46 -4.23 27.92
CA LYS A 2 48.13 -4.37 27.32
C LYS A 2 47.07 -4.33 28.42
N ILE A 3 46.20 -3.32 28.41
CA ILE A 3 44.92 -3.37 29.11
C ILE A 3 43.92 -3.93 28.11
N SER A 4 43.69 -5.24 28.15
CA SER A 4 42.46 -5.85 27.60
C SER A 4 41.29 -5.02 28.12
N HIS A 5 40.44 -4.46 27.26
CA HIS A 5 39.22 -3.79 27.69
C HIS A 5 38.18 -4.85 28.10
N PRO A 6 37.99 -5.16 29.40
CA PRO A 6 37.20 -6.33 29.83
C PRO A 6 35.71 -5.99 30.03
N LYS A 7 35.16 -4.96 29.37
CA LYS A 7 33.92 -4.29 29.84
C LYS A 7 32.72 -4.27 28.89
N ARG A 8 32.75 -4.89 27.71
CA ARG A 8 31.62 -4.81 26.75
C ARG A 8 31.00 -6.18 26.48
N GLN A 9 29.67 -6.24 26.60
CA GLN A 9 28.85 -7.40 26.20
C GLN A 9 28.69 -7.39 24.68
N GLY A 10 28.86 -8.56 24.06
CA GLY A 10 28.57 -8.74 22.63
C GLY A 10 27.07 -8.59 22.35
N GLN A 11 26.72 -7.99 21.21
CA GLN A 11 25.35 -7.95 20.71
C GLN A 11 25.30 -8.45 19.27
N LEU A 12 24.31 -9.28 18.96
CA LEU A 12 24.10 -9.85 17.63
C LEU A 12 22.65 -9.63 17.19
N LEU A 13 22.43 -8.94 16.07
CA LEU A 13 21.10 -8.57 15.58
C LEU A 13 20.78 -9.21 14.23
N LYS A 14 19.58 -9.80 14.12
CA LYS A 14 18.97 -10.23 12.86
C LYS A 14 17.62 -9.57 12.63
N LYS A 15 17.42 -9.07 11.41
CA LYS A 15 16.09 -8.82 10.82
C LYS A 15 15.75 -9.95 9.86
N ARG A 16 14.70 -10.71 10.17
CA ARG A 16 14.26 -11.81 9.32
C ARG A 16 13.17 -11.33 8.39
N ASP A 17 13.41 -11.50 7.09
CA ASP A 17 12.39 -11.37 6.06
C ASP A 17 12.00 -12.74 5.50
N LYS A 18 10.84 -12.85 4.85
CA LYS A 18 10.48 -14.04 4.07
C LYS A 18 11.66 -14.45 3.16
N SER A 19 11.99 -15.73 3.14
CA SER A 19 13.04 -16.29 2.30
C SER A 19 12.45 -17.25 1.25
N THR A 20 13.29 -17.74 0.35
CA THR A 20 12.94 -18.83 -0.58
C THR A 20 12.88 -20.19 0.12
N GLU A 21 13.53 -20.34 1.28
CA GLU A 21 13.49 -21.57 2.08
C GLU A 21 12.20 -21.67 2.90
N THR A 22 11.68 -20.55 3.44
CA THR A 22 10.32 -20.49 4.01
C THR A 22 9.64 -19.15 3.75
N THR A 23 8.43 -19.20 3.19
CA THR A 23 7.59 -18.02 2.87
C THR A 23 6.64 -17.62 4.00
N VAL A 24 6.67 -18.37 5.10
CA VAL A 24 5.84 -18.22 6.31
C VAL A 24 6.29 -16.99 7.10
N LEU A 25 5.31 -16.11 7.38
CA LEU A 25 5.52 -14.94 8.24
C LEU A 25 5.31 -15.25 9.72
N ASP A 26 4.52 -16.27 10.03
CA ASP A 26 4.32 -16.71 11.40
C ASP A 26 5.58 -17.41 11.91
N ASN A 27 6.18 -16.86 12.97
CA ASN A 27 7.41 -17.34 13.56
C ASN A 27 7.21 -17.54 15.06
N GLU A 28 7.91 -18.53 15.60
CA GLU A 28 7.79 -19.02 16.96
C GLU A 28 9.18 -19.11 17.61
N ILE A 29 9.20 -19.18 18.94
CA ILE A 29 10.39 -19.51 19.72
C ILE A 29 10.23 -20.91 20.30
N ASN A 30 11.09 -21.84 19.90
CA ASN A 30 11.05 -23.21 20.37
C ASN A 30 12.27 -23.54 21.23
N TYR A 31 12.05 -24.41 22.21
CA TYR A 31 13.09 -24.98 23.06
C TYR A 31 13.40 -26.41 22.61
N PHE A 32 14.68 -26.75 22.54
CA PHE A 32 15.15 -28.02 22.03
C PHE A 32 16.18 -28.66 22.96
N THR A 33 16.10 -29.99 23.03
CA THR A 33 17.00 -30.88 23.79
C THR A 33 17.61 -31.97 22.90
N ASP A 34 17.56 -31.79 21.58
CA ASP A 34 17.93 -32.78 20.55
C ASP A 34 19.42 -32.73 20.13
N GLY A 35 20.25 -32.00 20.86
CA GLY A 35 21.68 -31.82 20.59
C GLY A 35 22.56 -32.10 21.81
N ARG A 36 23.85 -31.81 21.69
CA ARG A 36 24.78 -31.85 22.83
C ARG A 36 24.44 -30.78 23.86
N PHE A 37 23.96 -29.63 23.40
CA PHE A 37 23.52 -28.53 24.25
C PHE A 37 22.02 -28.28 24.08
N LYS A 38 21.35 -27.90 25.17
CA LYS A 38 20.01 -27.32 25.17
C LYS A 38 20.04 -25.96 24.48
N TYR A 39 19.03 -25.64 23.69
CA TYR A 39 18.98 -24.35 22.98
C TYR A 39 17.57 -23.84 22.74
N MET A 40 17.49 -22.53 22.49
CA MET A 40 16.30 -21.86 22.00
C MET A 40 16.54 -21.30 20.61
N ALA A 41 15.56 -21.46 19.72
CA ALA A 41 15.66 -20.99 18.35
C ALA A 41 14.38 -20.31 17.88
N LEU A 42 14.56 -19.29 17.03
CA LEU A 42 13.52 -18.71 16.21
C LEU A 42 13.26 -19.65 15.03
N VAL A 43 12.04 -20.17 14.90
CA VAL A 43 11.63 -21.07 13.81
C VAL A 43 10.46 -20.49 13.03
N SER A 44 10.14 -21.09 11.88
CA SER A 44 8.86 -20.81 11.20
C SER A 44 7.81 -21.77 11.72
N ALA A 45 6.62 -21.27 12.01
CA ALA A 45 5.51 -22.09 12.50
C ALA A 45 5.27 -23.29 11.56
N GLY A 46 5.18 -24.50 12.14
CA GLY A 46 5.06 -25.76 11.41
C GLY A 46 6.36 -26.30 10.77
N TYR A 47 7.50 -25.64 10.94
CA TYR A 47 8.81 -26.08 10.42
C TYR A 47 9.90 -26.10 11.52
N PRO A 48 9.75 -26.91 12.59
CA PRO A 48 10.65 -26.89 13.75
C PRO A 48 12.06 -27.44 13.48
N LEU A 49 12.27 -28.09 12.32
CA LEU A 49 13.56 -28.67 11.95
C LEU A 49 14.60 -27.63 11.47
N LEU A 50 14.19 -26.37 11.26
CA LEU A 50 15.06 -25.32 10.72
C LEU A 50 15.10 -24.12 11.67
N ALA A 51 16.30 -23.80 12.17
CA ALA A 51 16.53 -22.62 13.01
C ALA A 51 16.87 -21.39 12.15
N TRP A 52 16.26 -20.23 12.40
CA TRP A 52 16.55 -18.97 11.69
C TRP A 52 17.41 -18.00 12.48
N ALA A 53 17.54 -18.22 13.78
CA ALA A 53 18.48 -17.63 14.73
C ALA A 53 18.33 -18.40 16.05
N GLY A 54 19.30 -18.32 16.96
CA GLY A 54 19.12 -18.86 18.31
C GLY A 54 20.31 -18.66 19.24
N THR A 55 20.16 -19.18 20.46
CA THR A 55 21.23 -19.29 21.45
C THR A 55 21.14 -20.62 22.20
N ASN A 56 22.28 -21.16 22.62
CA ASN A 56 22.35 -22.37 23.44
C ASN A 56 22.74 -22.08 24.89
N GLU A 57 22.67 -23.10 25.75
CA GLU A 57 22.97 -22.96 27.20
C GLU A 57 24.40 -22.52 27.51
N MET A 58 25.32 -22.63 26.54
CA MET A 58 26.70 -22.17 26.63
C MET A 58 26.89 -20.70 26.23
N GLY A 59 25.81 -19.98 25.90
CA GLY A 59 25.85 -18.58 25.48
C GLY A 59 26.37 -18.36 24.06
N PHE A 60 26.51 -19.42 23.26
CA PHE A 60 26.78 -19.29 21.83
C PHE A 60 25.49 -18.84 21.12
N CYS A 61 25.60 -17.82 20.27
CA CYS A 61 24.48 -17.30 19.50
C CYS A 61 24.80 -17.29 18.01
N ILE A 62 23.79 -17.56 17.19
CA ILE A 62 23.93 -17.55 15.73
C ILE A 62 22.74 -16.91 15.04
N MET A 63 23.03 -16.19 13.96
CA MET A 63 22.06 -15.69 12.99
C MET A 63 22.65 -15.64 11.59
N ASN A 64 21.80 -15.41 10.59
CA ASN A 64 22.27 -15.29 9.21
C ASN A 64 21.55 -14.19 8.41
N SER A 65 22.18 -13.75 7.32
CA SER A 65 21.53 -13.11 6.19
C SER A 65 21.87 -13.84 4.89
N ALA A 66 20.84 -14.34 4.20
CA ALA A 66 21.03 -15.03 2.93
C ALA A 66 21.60 -14.07 1.87
N SER A 67 22.54 -14.55 1.08
CA SER A 67 23.14 -13.84 -0.05
C SER A 67 23.09 -14.75 -1.29
N ASN A 68 23.36 -14.19 -2.48
CA ASN A 68 23.32 -14.96 -3.74
C ASN A 68 24.52 -14.67 -4.66
N ASP A 69 25.54 -13.98 -4.13
CA ASP A 69 26.65 -13.40 -4.89
C ASP A 69 27.98 -14.13 -4.68
N GLN A 70 27.99 -15.18 -3.85
CA GLN A 70 29.15 -16.07 -3.70
C GLN A 70 29.19 -17.10 -4.84
N LYS A 71 30.41 -17.54 -5.18
CA LYS A 71 30.62 -18.54 -6.25
C LYS A 71 30.29 -19.95 -5.76
N GLY A 72 29.66 -20.74 -6.63
CA GLY A 72 29.42 -22.17 -6.45
C GLY A 72 28.04 -22.60 -6.93
N HIS A 73 27.81 -23.93 -7.02
CA HIS A 73 26.54 -24.51 -7.47
C HIS A 73 26.17 -25.81 -6.73
N SER A 74 26.65 -26.00 -5.50
CA SER A 74 26.35 -27.23 -4.76
C SER A 74 24.85 -27.33 -4.48
N LYS A 75 24.28 -28.49 -4.79
CA LYS A 75 22.88 -28.86 -4.48
C LYS A 75 22.78 -29.84 -3.31
N THR A 76 23.91 -30.21 -2.71
CA THR A 76 24.00 -31.17 -1.61
C THR A 76 24.61 -30.52 -0.37
N GLY A 77 24.31 -31.10 0.80
CA GLY A 77 24.76 -30.61 2.10
C GLY A 77 23.72 -29.78 2.84
N LEU A 78 24.17 -29.08 3.88
CA LEU A 78 23.28 -28.36 4.78
C LEU A 78 22.87 -27.01 4.18
N GLY A 79 21.58 -26.70 4.31
CA GLY A 79 21.04 -25.36 4.04
C GLY A 79 21.18 -24.43 5.25
N ASN A 80 20.76 -23.17 5.08
CA ASN A 80 20.94 -22.14 6.11
C ASN A 80 20.35 -22.54 7.47
N GLY A 81 19.11 -23.02 7.48
CA GLY A 81 18.42 -23.39 8.72
C GLY A 81 19.04 -24.59 9.43
N ALA A 82 19.55 -25.56 8.65
CA ALA A 82 20.16 -26.78 9.18
C ALA A 82 21.55 -26.49 9.79
N ILE A 83 22.37 -25.65 9.15
CA ILE A 83 23.68 -25.24 9.70
C ILE A 83 23.51 -24.51 11.02
N MET A 84 22.54 -23.59 11.11
CA MET A 84 22.30 -22.86 12.37
C MET A 84 21.84 -23.79 13.47
N LYS A 85 20.98 -24.76 13.16
CA LYS A 85 20.57 -25.79 14.13
C LYS A 85 21.74 -26.64 14.59
N GLU A 86 22.58 -27.13 13.68
CA GLU A 86 23.77 -27.92 14.03
C GLU A 86 24.77 -27.13 14.87
N ALA A 87 24.94 -25.83 14.59
CA ALA A 87 25.77 -24.94 15.39
C ALA A 87 25.22 -24.76 16.81
N LEU A 88 23.90 -24.53 16.96
CA LEU A 88 23.26 -24.43 18.27
C LEU A 88 23.40 -25.70 19.09
N GLN A 89 23.31 -26.86 18.44
CA GLN A 89 23.46 -28.16 19.08
C GLN A 89 24.87 -28.44 19.58
N ASN A 90 25.93 -27.85 19.00
CA ASN A 90 27.31 -28.33 19.18
C ASN A 90 28.38 -27.28 19.51
N CYS A 91 28.17 -26.00 19.19
CA CYS A 91 29.21 -24.96 19.33
C CYS A 91 29.17 -24.29 20.71
N VAL A 92 30.36 -24.02 21.28
CA VAL A 92 30.53 -23.20 22.50
C VAL A 92 31.10 -21.83 22.15
N THR A 93 31.96 -21.76 21.14
CA THR A 93 32.72 -20.57 20.75
C THR A 93 32.60 -20.24 19.27
N VAL A 94 32.97 -19.03 18.88
CA VAL A 94 33.15 -18.62 17.47
C VAL A 94 34.13 -19.56 16.73
N ASN A 95 35.15 -20.06 17.42
CA ASN A 95 36.10 -21.01 16.83
C ASN A 95 35.47 -22.38 16.54
N ASP A 96 34.55 -22.85 17.38
CA ASP A 96 33.83 -24.11 17.11
C ASP A 96 32.98 -23.98 15.84
N PHE A 97 32.37 -22.82 15.62
CA PHE A 97 31.61 -22.56 14.40
C PHE A 97 32.51 -22.49 13.16
N GLU A 98 33.70 -21.89 13.28
CA GLU A 98 34.70 -21.91 12.21
C GLU A 98 35.11 -23.35 11.85
N ILE A 99 35.33 -24.21 12.85
CA ILE A 99 35.59 -25.64 12.66
C ILE A 99 34.41 -26.34 11.97
N LEU A 100 33.17 -26.03 12.35
CA LEU A 100 31.97 -26.55 11.68
C LEU A 100 31.92 -26.14 10.19
N LEU A 101 32.27 -24.89 9.87
CA LEU A 101 32.35 -24.44 8.48
C LEU A 101 33.47 -25.12 7.69
N ILE A 102 34.63 -25.38 8.31
CA ILE A 102 35.72 -26.15 7.70
C ILE A 102 35.25 -27.58 7.39
N LYS A 103 34.58 -28.25 8.33
CA LYS A 103 34.03 -29.59 8.11
C LYS A 103 33.03 -29.62 6.96
N THR A 104 32.12 -28.65 6.91
CA THR A 104 31.09 -28.56 5.86
C THR A 104 31.65 -28.12 4.50
N ASN A 105 32.88 -27.58 4.41
CA ASN A 105 33.53 -27.33 3.12
C ASN A 105 33.77 -28.63 2.34
N VAL A 106 33.94 -29.77 3.02
CA VAL A 106 34.22 -31.07 2.39
C VAL A 106 33.01 -31.57 1.61
N ALA A 107 31.84 -31.68 2.27
CA ALA A 107 30.60 -32.13 1.65
C ALA A 107 29.90 -31.04 0.82
N GLY A 108 30.22 -29.78 1.09
CA GLY A 108 29.53 -28.61 0.55
C GLY A 108 28.30 -28.21 1.37
N ARG A 109 27.83 -27.00 1.12
CA ARG A 109 26.58 -26.41 1.61
C ARG A 109 25.68 -26.07 0.44
N THR A 110 24.37 -26.04 0.62
CA THR A 110 23.42 -25.73 -0.47
C THR A 110 23.14 -24.23 -0.63
N THR A 111 23.57 -23.42 0.32
CA THR A 111 23.24 -21.98 0.40
C THR A 111 24.47 -21.09 0.48
N PHE A 112 24.29 -19.83 0.09
CA PHE A 112 25.23 -18.74 0.33
C PHE A 112 24.68 -17.83 1.41
N SER A 113 25.50 -17.46 2.38
CA SER A 113 25.02 -16.68 3.52
C SER A 113 26.13 -15.98 4.26
N ASN A 114 25.78 -14.84 4.87
CA ASN A 114 26.55 -14.26 5.96
C ASN A 114 26.05 -14.88 7.26
N PHE A 115 26.87 -15.60 8.01
CA PHE A 115 26.54 -16.07 9.37
C PHE A 115 27.21 -15.17 10.40
N GLY A 116 26.42 -14.55 11.26
CA GLY A 116 26.93 -13.80 12.41
C GLY A 116 26.86 -14.67 13.67
N VAL A 117 27.93 -14.68 14.44
CA VAL A 117 28.02 -15.43 15.69
C VAL A 117 28.65 -14.60 16.80
N ILE A 118 28.19 -14.80 18.03
CA ILE A 118 28.84 -14.31 19.25
C ILE A 118 28.90 -15.45 20.27
N ASP A 119 29.82 -15.37 21.21
CA ASP A 119 29.92 -16.32 22.33
C ASP A 119 30.12 -15.60 23.67
N ALA A 120 29.95 -16.35 24.76
CA ALA A 120 30.10 -15.86 26.13
C ALA A 120 31.56 -15.52 26.53
N PHE A 121 32.54 -15.89 25.69
CA PHE A 121 33.97 -15.65 25.92
C PHE A 121 34.49 -14.40 25.20
N GLY A 122 33.60 -13.65 24.54
CA GLY A 122 33.91 -12.39 23.85
C GLY A 122 34.23 -12.55 22.37
N GLY A 123 34.09 -13.75 21.81
CA GLY A 123 34.14 -13.95 20.37
C GLY A 123 32.96 -13.27 19.68
N ALA A 124 33.22 -12.56 18.59
CA ALA A 124 32.19 -11.94 17.75
C ALA A 124 32.67 -11.87 16.29
N ALA A 125 32.00 -12.54 15.36
CA ALA A 125 32.42 -12.58 13.97
C ALA A 125 31.26 -12.72 12.99
N ILE A 126 31.51 -12.30 11.75
CA ILE A 126 30.70 -12.63 10.58
C ILE A 126 31.50 -13.53 9.64
N PHE A 127 30.88 -14.61 9.18
CA PHE A 127 31.41 -15.53 8.17
C PHE A 127 30.63 -15.34 6.88
N GLU A 128 31.28 -14.83 5.83
CA GLU A 128 30.72 -14.83 4.47
C GLU A 128 30.98 -16.21 3.87
N THR A 129 29.92 -17.00 3.65
CA THR A 129 30.03 -18.42 3.31
C THR A 129 29.57 -18.69 1.87
N GLY A 130 30.44 -19.38 1.12
CA GLY A 130 30.16 -20.04 -0.16
C GLY A 130 29.74 -21.50 0.04
N ASN A 131 29.55 -22.25 -1.05
CA ASN A 131 29.25 -23.69 -0.94
C ASN A 131 30.38 -24.49 -0.27
N HIS A 132 31.65 -24.17 -0.58
CA HIS A 132 32.84 -24.91 -0.11
C HIS A 132 33.93 -24.01 0.50
N SER A 133 33.61 -22.75 0.74
CA SER A 133 34.56 -21.76 1.27
C SER A 133 33.86 -20.81 2.24
N PHE A 134 34.65 -20.10 3.04
CA PHE A 134 34.18 -18.97 3.80
C PHE A 134 35.29 -17.95 4.02
N THR A 135 34.90 -16.71 4.31
CA THR A 135 35.80 -15.64 4.76
C THR A 135 35.30 -15.12 6.11
N LYS A 136 36.18 -15.12 7.11
CA LYS A 136 35.89 -14.63 8.46
C LYS A 136 36.20 -13.13 8.57
N PHE A 137 35.30 -12.41 9.23
CA PHE A 137 35.46 -11.01 9.61
C PHE A 137 35.24 -10.91 11.12
N ASP A 138 36.31 -10.66 11.87
CA ASP A 138 36.29 -10.57 13.34
C ASP A 138 35.91 -9.16 13.78
N ALA A 139 34.89 -9.03 14.63
CA ALA A 139 34.43 -7.73 15.13
C ALA A 139 35.36 -7.14 16.21
N ASN A 140 36.28 -7.95 16.75
CA ASN A 140 37.30 -7.52 17.69
C ASN A 140 38.60 -7.03 17.01
N ASP A 141 38.74 -7.27 15.70
CA ASP A 141 39.85 -6.74 14.91
C ASP A 141 39.56 -5.29 14.49
N SER A 142 40.45 -4.36 14.86
CA SER A 142 40.30 -2.94 14.57
C SER A 142 40.39 -2.60 13.08
N ASP A 143 41.07 -3.42 12.29
CA ASP A 143 41.18 -3.22 10.84
C ASP A 143 39.87 -3.62 10.14
N THR A 144 39.26 -4.71 10.62
CA THR A 144 37.95 -5.18 10.15
C THR A 144 36.78 -4.33 10.66
N ALA A 145 36.80 -3.94 11.94
CA ALA A 145 35.71 -3.30 12.65
C ALA A 145 36.22 -2.12 13.51
N PRO A 146 36.62 -0.98 12.90
CA PRO A 146 37.24 0.14 13.60
C PRO A 146 36.34 0.80 14.65
N MET A 147 35.03 0.64 14.53
CA MET A 147 34.04 1.11 15.51
C MET A 147 33.50 -0.01 16.43
N GLY A 148 34.07 -1.22 16.34
CA GLY A 148 33.68 -2.39 17.14
C GLY A 148 32.35 -3.04 16.73
N TYR A 149 31.92 -2.86 15.47
CA TYR A 149 30.74 -3.53 14.91
C TYR A 149 30.93 -3.85 13.43
N ILE A 150 30.19 -4.86 12.96
CA ILE A 150 30.14 -5.27 11.55
C ILE A 150 28.66 -5.33 11.12
N ILE A 151 28.36 -4.83 9.92
CA ILE A 151 27.02 -4.87 9.33
C ILE A 151 27.06 -5.67 8.04
N ARG A 152 26.00 -6.45 7.79
CA ARG A 152 25.74 -7.13 6.51
C ARG A 152 24.26 -7.07 6.15
N SER A 153 23.98 -7.15 4.85
CA SER A 153 22.62 -7.30 4.32
C SER A 153 22.54 -8.56 3.44
N ASN A 154 21.82 -8.56 2.32
CA ASN A 154 21.64 -9.73 1.46
C ASN A 154 22.70 -9.84 0.35
N PHE A 155 23.91 -9.36 0.63
CA PHE A 155 25.09 -9.49 -0.22
C PHE A 155 26.32 -9.74 0.65
N THR A 156 27.42 -10.16 0.02
CA THR A 156 28.72 -10.38 0.64
C THR A 156 29.73 -9.36 0.11
N ARG A 157 30.66 -8.88 0.93
CA ARG A 157 31.72 -7.98 0.45
C ARG A 157 32.67 -8.70 -0.51
N THR A 158 32.84 -10.00 -0.33
CA THR A 158 33.72 -10.83 -1.15
C THR A 158 33.10 -11.31 -2.46
N GLY A 159 31.76 -11.33 -2.59
CA GLY A 159 31.04 -11.79 -3.77
C GLY A 159 30.65 -10.69 -4.77
N GLY A 160 30.57 -9.44 -4.32
CA GLY A 160 30.36 -8.27 -5.20
C GLY A 160 28.90 -8.03 -5.63
N GLY A 161 27.91 -8.65 -4.98
CA GLY A 161 26.49 -8.39 -5.24
C GLY A 161 25.97 -7.11 -4.56
N ASP A 162 24.75 -6.69 -4.94
CA ASP A 162 24.10 -5.48 -4.42
C ASP A 162 22.73 -5.74 -3.76
N GLY A 163 22.37 -7.02 -3.56
CA GLY A 163 21.13 -7.45 -2.92
C GLY A 163 20.96 -6.81 -1.53
N GLY A 164 20.12 -5.78 -1.43
CA GLY A 164 19.90 -5.06 -0.17
C GLY A 164 20.86 -3.90 0.13
N MET A 165 21.61 -3.41 -0.86
CA MET A 165 22.55 -2.30 -0.74
C MET A 165 21.94 -1.03 -0.09
N ILE A 166 20.70 -0.67 -0.43
CA ILE A 166 20.01 0.48 0.17
C ILE A 166 19.87 0.30 1.69
N ARG A 167 19.44 -0.89 2.13
CA ARG A 167 19.29 -1.23 3.56
C ARG A 167 20.65 -1.28 4.27
N TYR A 168 21.68 -1.78 3.60
CA TYR A 168 23.05 -1.77 4.12
C TYR A 168 23.54 -0.34 4.41
N LYS A 169 23.45 0.56 3.42
CA LYS A 169 23.85 1.97 3.58
C LYS A 169 23.06 2.68 4.68
N ARG A 170 21.74 2.43 4.75
CA ARG A 170 20.89 2.96 5.83
C ARG A 170 21.32 2.41 7.20
N GLY A 171 21.62 1.13 7.28
CA GLY A 171 22.16 0.48 8.48
C GLY A 171 23.50 1.10 8.91
N GLU A 172 24.46 1.25 8.02
CA GLU A 172 25.76 1.89 8.33
C GLU A 172 25.57 3.30 8.91
N HIS A 173 24.67 4.09 8.32
CA HIS A 173 24.36 5.42 8.84
C HIS A 173 23.80 5.37 10.27
N LEU A 174 22.78 4.54 10.50
CA LEU A 174 22.12 4.40 11.81
C LEU A 174 23.08 3.88 12.89
N TRP A 175 23.91 2.90 12.58
CA TRP A 175 24.89 2.35 13.53
C TRP A 175 26.00 3.34 13.83
N LYS A 176 26.52 4.05 12.82
CA LYS A 176 27.52 5.10 13.02
C LYS A 176 26.99 6.21 13.91
N GLU A 177 25.75 6.65 13.67
CA GLU A 177 25.08 7.64 14.50
C GLU A 177 24.88 7.13 15.94
N ALA A 178 24.39 5.90 16.10
CA ALA A 178 24.20 5.31 17.41
C ALA A 178 25.54 5.14 18.16
N ALA A 179 26.60 4.73 17.48
CA ALA A 179 27.92 4.54 18.08
C ALA A 179 28.52 5.88 18.56
N THR A 180 28.47 6.91 17.71
CA THR A 180 29.00 8.25 18.04
C THR A 180 28.21 8.92 19.16
N LYS A 181 26.91 8.62 19.30
CA LYS A 181 26.03 9.13 20.37
C LYS A 181 25.97 8.22 21.61
N ASN A 182 26.77 7.15 21.67
CA ASN A 182 26.74 6.14 22.75
C ASN A 182 25.35 5.50 22.98
N LYS A 183 24.60 5.29 21.89
CA LYS A 183 23.26 4.68 21.84
C LYS A 183 23.26 3.27 21.21
N LEU A 184 24.39 2.59 21.14
CA LEU A 184 24.47 1.17 20.74
C LEU A 184 24.12 0.24 21.92
N ASN A 185 22.90 0.38 22.45
CA ASN A 185 22.33 -0.51 23.46
C ASN A 185 21.11 -1.24 22.89
N TYR A 186 20.76 -2.38 23.50
CA TYR A 186 19.67 -3.25 23.01
C TYR A 186 18.34 -2.49 22.90
N ARG A 187 18.03 -1.58 23.83
CA ARG A 187 16.80 -0.77 23.81
C ARG A 187 16.70 0.09 22.56
N ASN A 188 17.74 0.86 22.24
CA ASN A 188 17.74 1.70 21.04
C ASN A 188 17.79 0.89 19.74
N ILE A 189 18.50 -0.25 19.74
CA ILE A 189 18.54 -1.14 18.58
C ILE A 189 17.14 -1.68 18.29
N LEU A 190 16.45 -2.22 19.31
CA LEU A 190 15.09 -2.77 19.17
C LEU A 190 14.04 -1.68 18.90
N ARG A 191 14.12 -0.53 19.58
CA ARG A 191 13.13 0.55 19.45
C ARG A 191 13.26 1.34 18.15
N SER A 192 14.47 1.78 17.82
CA SER A 192 14.68 2.77 16.75
C SER A 192 15.14 2.10 15.46
N ILE A 193 16.30 1.45 15.51
CA ILE A 193 16.97 0.90 14.32
C ILE A 193 16.12 -0.18 13.68
N CYS A 194 15.54 -1.03 14.52
CA CYS A 194 14.72 -2.15 14.13
C CYS A 194 13.38 -1.77 13.48
N ARG A 195 12.92 -0.53 13.69
CA ARG A 195 11.63 -0.01 13.24
C ARG A 195 11.82 1.11 12.21
N ASP A 196 13.03 1.24 11.64
CA ASP A 196 13.38 2.31 10.71
C ASP A 196 12.59 2.24 9.39
N LEU A 197 12.05 3.40 9.02
CA LEU A 197 11.29 3.67 7.81
C LEU A 197 11.92 4.87 7.09
N SER A 198 12.70 4.59 6.04
CA SER A 198 13.34 5.60 5.18
C SER A 198 13.00 5.40 3.71
N ASP A 199 13.07 6.47 2.92
CA ASP A 199 12.99 6.37 1.47
C ASP A 199 14.22 5.66 0.87
N GLU A 200 14.21 5.46 -0.45
CA GLU A 200 15.29 4.83 -1.21
C GLU A 200 16.61 5.61 -1.22
N HIS A 201 16.58 6.88 -0.82
CA HIS A 201 17.77 7.72 -0.63
C HIS A 201 18.28 7.70 0.82
N GLY A 202 17.65 6.92 1.70
CA GLY A 202 18.03 6.79 3.10
C GLY A 202 17.55 7.94 3.99
N LYS A 203 16.62 8.78 3.51
CA LYS A 203 16.01 9.86 4.30
C LYS A 203 14.84 9.28 5.12
N PRO A 204 14.84 9.42 6.46
CA PRO A 204 13.73 8.96 7.29
C PRO A 204 12.42 9.66 6.91
N TYR A 205 11.31 8.94 6.91
CA TYR A 205 9.98 9.53 6.73
C TYR A 205 9.55 10.30 7.98
N THR A 206 8.96 11.48 7.78
CA THR A 206 8.20 12.17 8.83
C THR A 206 6.81 11.53 8.91
N LEU A 207 6.48 10.95 10.08
CA LEU A 207 5.23 10.22 10.28
C LEU A 207 4.21 11.03 11.10
N PRO A 208 2.90 10.96 10.77
CA PRO A 208 2.37 10.30 9.58
C PRO A 208 2.74 11.06 8.31
N VAL A 209 2.90 10.34 7.22
CA VAL A 209 3.12 10.96 5.90
C VAL A 209 1.83 11.65 5.49
N LYS A 210 1.93 12.91 5.09
CA LYS A 210 0.78 13.68 4.61
C LYS A 210 0.76 13.69 3.08
N GLY A 211 -0.44 13.63 2.51
CA GLY A 211 -0.66 13.81 1.06
C GLY A 211 -0.80 12.50 0.28
N LYS A 212 -1.17 12.66 -1.00
CA LYS A 212 -1.39 11.60 -1.97
C LYS A 212 -0.38 11.76 -3.10
N LYS A 213 0.23 10.66 -3.55
CA LYS A 213 0.85 10.63 -4.88
C LYS A 213 -0.11 9.95 -5.85
N VAL A 214 -0.03 10.33 -7.13
CA VAL A 214 -0.97 9.87 -8.17
C VAL A 214 -1.00 8.34 -8.31
N ASP A 215 0.08 7.66 -7.90
CA ASP A 215 0.35 6.24 -8.07
C ASP A 215 0.21 5.39 -6.80
N HIS A 216 -0.12 5.97 -5.63
CA HIS A 216 -0.36 5.20 -4.41
C HIS A 216 -1.27 5.90 -3.37
N PRO A 217 -1.87 5.15 -2.43
CA PRO A 217 -2.92 5.65 -1.53
C PRO A 217 -2.44 6.77 -0.59
N ARG A 218 -3.35 7.62 -0.08
CA ARG A 218 -3.02 8.82 0.72
C ARG A 218 -2.40 8.39 2.06
N GLY A 219 -1.39 9.13 2.51
CA GLY A 219 -0.78 8.88 3.82
C GLY A 219 -0.03 7.56 3.95
N THR A 220 0.38 6.99 2.82
CA THR A 220 1.09 5.72 2.78
C THR A 220 2.54 5.83 2.32
N ILE A 221 3.36 4.83 2.69
CA ILE A 221 4.73 4.68 2.20
C ILE A 221 4.97 3.29 1.63
N ASN A 222 5.79 3.21 0.58
CA ASN A 222 6.29 1.93 0.10
C ASN A 222 7.44 1.45 0.99
N THR A 223 7.32 0.27 1.59
CA THR A 223 8.35 -0.27 2.49
C THR A 223 9.36 -1.18 1.80
N PHE A 224 9.35 -1.30 0.47
CA PHE A 224 10.26 -2.20 -0.25
C PHE A 224 11.74 -1.93 0.06
N SER A 225 12.13 -0.66 0.16
CA SER A 225 13.52 -0.22 0.38
C SER A 225 13.88 0.03 1.85
N THR A 226 12.90 -0.01 2.77
CA THR A 226 13.11 0.28 4.20
C THR A 226 13.76 -0.90 4.92
N ILE A 227 14.38 -0.66 6.08
CA ILE A 227 14.90 -1.72 6.95
C ILE A 227 13.73 -2.56 7.50
N ASN A 228 12.75 -1.93 8.14
CA ASN A 228 11.51 -2.58 8.54
C ASN A 228 10.53 -2.56 7.37
N ARG A 229 10.09 -3.71 6.87
CA ARG A 229 9.21 -3.77 5.70
C ARG A 229 8.16 -4.85 5.75
N PHE A 230 7.27 -4.84 4.75
CA PHE A 230 6.19 -5.83 4.65
C PHE A 230 6.70 -7.28 4.67
N SER A 231 7.90 -7.58 4.17
CA SER A 231 8.43 -8.95 4.24
C SER A 231 9.01 -9.33 5.61
N THR A 232 9.20 -8.37 6.52
CA THR A 232 9.80 -8.60 7.83
C THR A 232 8.86 -9.44 8.68
N ALA A 233 9.34 -10.62 9.06
CA ALA A 233 8.60 -11.66 9.78
C ALA A 233 8.92 -11.63 11.28
N SER A 234 10.14 -11.24 11.65
CA SER A 234 10.58 -11.22 13.04
C SER A 234 11.93 -10.51 13.20
N THR A 235 12.31 -10.26 14.46
CA THR A 235 13.63 -9.77 14.86
C THR A 235 14.18 -10.64 15.97
N ALA A 236 15.47 -10.98 15.89
CA ALA A 236 16.21 -11.61 16.97
C ALA A 236 17.39 -10.72 17.34
N LEU A 237 17.52 -10.36 18.62
CA LEU A 237 18.70 -9.71 19.16
C LEU A 237 19.21 -10.53 20.34
N PHE A 238 20.47 -10.97 20.26
CA PHE A 238 21.15 -11.66 21.34
C PHE A 238 22.01 -10.65 22.08
N HIS A 239 21.78 -10.56 23.39
CA HIS A 239 22.59 -9.77 24.30
C HIS A 239 23.43 -10.74 25.12
N GLY A 240 24.72 -10.83 24.77
CA GLY A 240 25.68 -11.71 25.43
C GLY A 240 26.03 -11.24 26.84
N VAL A 241 26.89 -12.01 27.49
CA VAL A 241 27.32 -11.77 28.88
C VAL A 241 28.69 -11.12 28.95
N LYS A 242 29.05 -10.54 30.10
CA LYS A 242 30.40 -10.01 30.34
C LYS A 242 31.36 -11.16 30.58
N SER A 243 32.66 -10.86 30.46
CA SER A 243 33.71 -11.77 30.92
C SER A 243 33.45 -12.15 32.39
N ASN A 244 33.42 -13.46 32.66
CA ASN A 244 33.13 -14.08 33.96
C ASN A 244 31.67 -14.02 34.44
N GLU A 245 30.72 -13.53 33.65
CA GLU A 245 29.29 -13.74 33.92
C GLU A 245 28.87 -15.16 33.46
N ASN A 246 27.84 -15.72 34.10
CA ASN A 246 27.33 -17.04 33.71
C ASN A 246 26.75 -16.98 32.29
N PRO A 247 27.22 -17.81 31.33
CA PRO A 247 26.73 -17.82 29.95
C PRO A 247 25.22 -17.99 29.81
N SER A 248 24.57 -18.63 30.78
CA SER A 248 23.14 -18.86 30.79
C SER A 248 22.32 -17.57 30.88
N PHE A 249 22.92 -16.44 31.29
CA PHE A 249 22.28 -15.12 31.30
C PHE A 249 22.26 -14.41 29.94
N THR A 250 22.76 -15.06 28.89
CA THR A 250 22.60 -14.60 27.51
C THR A 250 21.11 -14.40 27.22
N THR A 251 20.73 -13.17 26.90
CA THR A 251 19.33 -12.79 26.73
C THR A 251 18.98 -12.76 25.24
N PHE A 252 18.01 -13.57 24.83
CA PHE A 252 17.48 -13.57 23.48
C PHE A 252 16.20 -12.72 23.42
N TRP A 253 16.31 -11.52 22.87
CA TRP A 253 15.17 -10.66 22.56
C TRP A 253 14.53 -11.07 21.22
N ALA A 254 13.27 -11.47 21.28
CA ALA A 254 12.45 -11.81 20.12
C ALA A 254 11.36 -10.76 19.89
N ILE A 255 11.24 -10.28 18.66
CA ILE A 255 10.03 -9.58 18.18
C ILE A 255 9.40 -10.49 17.13
N LEU A 256 8.26 -11.11 17.44
CA LEU A 256 7.51 -11.96 16.50
C LEU A 256 6.54 -11.10 15.68
N GLY A 257 6.52 -11.29 14.36
CA GLY A 257 5.82 -10.42 13.42
C GLY A 257 6.62 -9.18 13.01
N GLU A 258 5.96 -8.24 12.31
CA GLU A 258 6.61 -7.03 11.82
C GLU A 258 6.88 -6.05 12.99
N PRO A 259 8.14 -5.62 13.20
CA PRO A 259 8.53 -4.83 14.38
C PRO A 259 7.72 -3.58 14.66
N ILE A 260 7.31 -2.85 13.64
CA ILE A 260 6.48 -1.63 13.82
C ILE A 260 5.11 -1.89 14.45
N PHE A 261 4.66 -3.15 14.49
CA PHE A 261 3.38 -3.59 15.06
C PHE A 261 3.52 -4.51 16.26
N SER A 262 4.74 -4.81 16.70
CA SER A 262 5.02 -5.85 17.69
C SER A 262 5.88 -5.32 18.85
N ILE A 263 6.13 -6.17 19.84
CA ILE A 263 6.84 -5.89 21.11
C ILE A 263 7.98 -6.89 21.28
N ALA A 264 9.12 -6.44 21.79
CA ALA A 264 10.24 -7.30 22.15
C ALA A 264 9.97 -8.07 23.46
N VAL A 265 10.16 -9.39 23.42
CA VAL A 265 10.03 -10.29 24.57
C VAL A 265 11.38 -10.99 24.83
N PRO A 266 11.88 -11.04 26.07
CA PRO A 266 13.15 -11.68 26.40
C PRO A 266 12.98 -13.18 26.67
N ASN A 267 13.96 -13.97 26.23
CA ASN A 267 13.97 -15.43 26.32
C ASN A 267 15.34 -15.90 26.85
N TRP A 268 15.34 -16.98 27.65
CA TRP A 268 16.54 -17.61 28.20
C TRP A 268 16.44 -19.12 28.13
N VAL A 269 17.53 -19.79 27.77
CA VAL A 269 17.58 -21.27 27.72
C VAL A 269 17.33 -21.90 29.11
N ILE A 270 17.61 -21.15 30.19
CA ILE A 270 17.37 -21.56 31.58
C ILE A 270 15.91 -21.92 31.85
N SER A 271 14.93 -21.34 31.14
CA SER A 271 13.51 -21.58 31.42
C SER A 271 13.02 -22.97 31.00
N GLU A 272 13.86 -23.76 30.32
CA GLU A 272 13.54 -25.12 29.83
C GLU A 272 12.26 -25.22 28.98
N GLY A 273 11.83 -24.09 28.41
CA GLY A 273 10.63 -24.01 27.59
C GLY A 273 10.30 -22.55 27.23
N PRO A 274 9.58 -22.31 26.12
CA PRO A 274 9.09 -20.99 25.77
C PRO A 274 7.84 -20.59 26.56
N ALA A 275 7.51 -19.30 26.55
CA ALA A 275 6.19 -18.85 26.99
C ALA A 275 5.12 -19.30 25.97
N PRO A 276 3.92 -19.74 26.39
CA PRO A 276 2.86 -20.21 25.48
C PRO A 276 2.41 -19.20 24.42
N GLU A 277 2.62 -17.90 24.64
CA GLU A 277 2.27 -16.87 23.66
C GLU A 277 3.27 -16.80 22.49
N LEU A 278 4.47 -17.38 22.66
CA LEU A 278 5.56 -17.36 21.67
C LEU A 278 5.70 -18.65 20.87
N ASP A 279 4.96 -19.70 21.23
CA ASP A 279 5.06 -21.05 20.66
C ASP A 279 3.65 -21.66 20.47
N GLY A 280 3.49 -22.56 19.51
CA GLY A 280 2.24 -23.25 19.24
C GLY A 280 2.41 -24.38 18.24
N GLU A 281 1.47 -25.32 18.21
CA GLU A 281 1.57 -26.50 17.32
C GLU A 281 1.47 -26.11 15.83
N ILE A 282 0.73 -25.03 15.53
CA ILE A 282 0.47 -24.55 14.16
C ILE A 282 0.84 -23.06 13.99
N PHE A 283 0.76 -22.25 15.05
CA PHE A 283 1.03 -20.81 15.04
C PHE A 283 1.38 -20.25 16.43
N SER A 284 2.21 -19.20 16.48
CA SER A 284 2.42 -18.40 17.70
C SER A 284 1.20 -17.50 17.92
N PRO A 285 0.55 -17.55 19.11
CA PRO A 285 -0.55 -16.64 19.43
C PRO A 285 -0.19 -15.16 19.23
N LEU A 286 0.98 -14.74 19.72
CA LEU A 286 1.45 -13.36 19.61
C LEU A 286 1.73 -12.98 18.15
N CYS A 287 2.43 -13.84 17.39
CA CYS A 287 2.74 -13.54 16.00
C CYS A 287 1.47 -13.45 15.14
N THR A 288 0.52 -14.37 15.31
CA THR A 288 -0.76 -14.36 14.61
C THR A 288 -1.55 -13.07 14.86
N SER A 289 -1.63 -12.59 16.11
CA SER A 289 -2.29 -11.31 16.40
C SER A 289 -1.58 -10.12 15.74
N VAL A 290 -0.25 -10.10 15.71
CA VAL A 290 0.52 -9.08 14.99
C VAL A 290 0.25 -9.11 13.48
N LEU A 291 0.13 -10.30 12.89
CA LEU A 291 -0.17 -10.44 11.45
C LEU A 291 -1.55 -9.90 11.07
N LYS A 292 -2.54 -9.99 11.96
CA LYS A 292 -3.85 -9.35 11.75
C LYS A 292 -3.77 -7.84 11.79
N ILE A 293 -3.02 -7.27 12.74
CA ILE A 293 -2.75 -5.82 12.78
C ILE A 293 -2.08 -5.38 11.48
N LYS A 294 -1.06 -6.12 11.02
CA LYS A 294 -0.38 -5.86 9.76
C LYS A 294 -1.32 -5.87 8.56
N GLN A 295 -2.23 -6.84 8.46
CA GLN A 295 -3.20 -6.94 7.37
C GLN A 295 -4.10 -5.70 7.30
N GLY A 296 -4.52 -5.16 8.45
CA GLY A 296 -5.32 -3.93 8.52
C GLY A 296 -4.56 -2.64 8.22
N ASN A 297 -3.22 -2.68 8.23
CA ASN A 297 -2.35 -1.49 8.14
C ASN A 297 -1.52 -1.43 6.85
N TYR A 298 -1.82 -2.28 5.88
CA TYR A 298 -1.19 -2.26 4.56
C TYR A 298 -2.24 -2.28 3.45
N TYR A 299 -1.94 -1.57 2.36
CA TYR A 299 -2.44 -1.93 1.05
C TYR A 299 -1.48 -2.94 0.44
N ASP A 300 -1.96 -4.15 0.16
CA ASP A 300 -1.19 -5.16 -0.57
C ASP A 300 -1.68 -5.21 -2.02
N PHE A 301 -0.93 -4.58 -2.91
CA PHE A 301 -1.15 -4.63 -4.36
C PHE A 301 -0.10 -5.51 -5.06
N GLY A 302 0.54 -6.42 -4.33
CA GLY A 302 1.57 -7.33 -4.83
C GLY A 302 3.01 -6.91 -4.48
N ARG A 303 3.99 -7.75 -4.87
CA ARG A 303 5.35 -7.82 -4.28
C ARG A 303 6.09 -6.47 -4.10
N LYS A 304 5.94 -5.52 -5.03
CA LYS A 304 6.60 -4.20 -4.98
C LYS A 304 5.65 -3.04 -4.69
N LYS A 305 4.34 -3.29 -4.64
CA LYS A 305 3.29 -2.28 -4.47
C LYS A 305 2.57 -2.52 -3.13
N ARG A 306 3.35 -2.57 -2.05
CA ARG A 306 2.81 -2.70 -0.70
C ARG A 306 3.03 -1.41 0.05
N TYR A 307 1.93 -0.79 0.45
CA TYR A 307 1.93 0.55 0.98
C TYR A 307 1.46 0.51 2.44
N LEU A 308 2.35 0.85 3.36
CA LEU A 308 2.07 0.95 4.79
C LEU A 308 1.22 2.18 5.06
N ILE A 309 0.09 2.02 5.76
CA ILE A 309 -0.75 3.10 6.27
C ILE A 309 -0.04 3.72 7.49
N THR A 310 0.38 4.98 7.37
CA THR A 310 1.22 5.61 8.40
C THR A 310 0.44 6.28 9.53
N ASP A 311 -0.83 6.63 9.30
CA ASP A 311 -1.68 7.35 10.27
C ASP A 311 -1.90 6.57 11.56
N ASN A 312 -1.94 5.24 11.48
CA ASN A 312 -2.20 4.37 12.62
C ASN A 312 -0.96 4.17 13.50
N LEU A 313 0.25 4.38 12.99
CA LEU A 313 1.50 4.04 13.68
C LEU A 313 1.65 4.78 15.00
N LYS A 314 1.31 6.07 15.04
CA LYS A 314 1.40 6.86 16.28
C LYS A 314 0.52 6.28 17.39
N LYS A 315 -0.69 5.86 17.06
CA LYS A 315 -1.63 5.25 18.02
C LYS A 315 -1.19 3.84 18.42
N ILE A 316 -0.68 3.03 17.48
CA ILE A 316 -0.09 1.71 17.78
C ILE A 316 1.08 1.88 18.78
N TRP A 317 2.03 2.77 18.48
CA TRP A 317 3.20 2.99 19.32
C TRP A 317 2.86 3.60 20.67
N SER A 318 1.79 4.39 20.79
CA SER A 318 1.33 4.88 22.09
C SER A 318 0.93 3.78 23.08
N LEU A 319 0.65 2.57 22.57
CA LEU A 319 0.33 1.39 23.37
C LEU A 319 1.55 0.45 23.49
N THR A 320 2.24 0.16 22.38
CA THR A 320 3.31 -0.84 22.38
C THR A 320 4.60 -0.34 23.04
N PHE A 321 4.91 0.95 22.93
CA PHE A 321 6.16 1.49 23.47
C PHE A 321 6.22 1.49 25.00
N PRO A 322 5.18 1.95 25.73
CA PRO A 322 5.18 1.86 27.19
C PRO A 322 5.25 0.42 27.71
N ALA A 323 4.57 -0.53 27.06
CA ALA A 323 4.63 -1.94 27.44
C ALA A 323 6.03 -2.53 27.22
N GLU A 324 6.67 -2.22 26.09
CA GLU A 324 8.04 -2.66 25.81
C GLU A 324 9.05 -2.00 26.77
N ASP A 325 8.86 -0.75 27.18
CA ASP A 325 9.70 -0.10 28.19
C ASP A 325 9.58 -0.79 29.56
N LEU A 326 8.36 -1.17 29.96
CA LEU A 326 8.13 -1.93 31.20
C LEU A 326 8.80 -3.32 31.15
N ILE A 327 8.72 -4.03 30.02
CA ILE A 327 9.40 -5.31 29.83
C ILE A 327 10.93 -5.12 29.97
N PHE A 328 11.49 -4.08 29.35
CA PHE A 328 12.91 -3.79 29.46
C PHE A 328 13.32 -3.50 30.92
N ASP A 329 12.57 -2.68 31.64
CA ASP A 329 12.85 -2.32 33.02
C ASP A 329 12.76 -3.53 33.95
N GLN A 330 11.72 -4.35 33.81
CA GLN A 330 11.57 -5.59 34.57
C GLN A 330 12.68 -6.59 34.27
N THR A 331 13.14 -6.64 33.02
CA THR A 331 14.24 -7.53 32.61
C THR A 331 15.58 -7.10 33.20
N ASP A 332 15.90 -5.80 33.17
CA ASP A 332 17.14 -5.29 33.78
C ASP A 332 17.17 -5.54 35.30
N ASN A 333 16.02 -5.35 35.96
CA ASN A 333 15.86 -5.60 37.40
C ASN A 333 16.03 -7.09 37.73
N ILE A 334 15.36 -7.99 37.00
CA ILE A 334 15.43 -9.42 37.31
C ILE A 334 16.83 -10.00 37.03
N LEU A 335 17.49 -9.56 35.95
CA LEU A 335 18.87 -9.96 35.67
C LEU A 335 19.84 -9.47 36.73
N THR A 336 19.59 -8.32 37.36
CA THR A 336 20.39 -7.84 38.50
C THR A 336 20.23 -8.76 39.72
N ALA A 337 19.00 -9.21 40.00
CA ALA A 337 18.74 -10.17 41.07
C ALA A 337 19.36 -11.54 40.78
N TRP A 338 19.23 -12.07 39.56
CA TRP A 338 19.79 -13.37 39.17
C TRP A 338 21.32 -13.43 39.24
N ARG A 339 22.00 -12.30 39.01
CA ARG A 339 23.46 -12.20 39.19
C ARG A 339 23.89 -12.35 40.65
N GLN A 340 23.02 -12.02 41.60
CA GLN A 340 23.29 -12.19 43.03
C GLN A 340 22.89 -13.60 43.48
N ASN A 341 21.74 -14.10 43.02
CA ASN A 341 21.19 -15.39 43.36
C ASN A 341 20.74 -16.11 42.09
N TYR A 342 21.45 -17.17 41.71
CA TYR A 342 21.12 -17.92 40.51
C TYR A 342 19.69 -18.51 40.58
N PRO A 343 18.84 -18.29 39.56
CA PRO A 343 17.43 -18.68 39.62
C PRO A 343 17.20 -20.17 39.34
N LYS A 344 16.03 -20.68 39.71
CA LYS A 344 15.54 -21.96 39.20
C LYS A 344 14.89 -21.78 37.83
N ALA A 345 14.86 -22.85 37.02
CA ALA A 345 14.24 -22.84 35.70
C ALA A 345 12.77 -22.37 35.74
N GLU A 346 12.01 -22.81 36.74
CA GLU A 346 10.61 -22.43 36.95
C GLU A 346 10.45 -20.92 37.18
N ASP A 347 11.32 -20.30 38.00
CA ASP A 347 11.29 -18.85 38.25
C ASP A 347 11.57 -18.05 36.97
N VAL A 348 12.50 -18.54 36.14
CA VAL A 348 12.80 -17.93 34.82
C VAL A 348 11.61 -18.09 33.88
N LEU A 349 10.97 -19.26 33.85
CA LEU A 349 9.81 -19.52 33.01
C LEU A 349 8.61 -18.65 33.41
N ASP A 350 8.36 -18.45 34.70
CA ASP A 350 7.27 -17.61 35.18
C ASP A 350 7.51 -16.12 34.89
N PHE A 351 8.76 -15.65 35.02
CA PHE A 351 9.13 -14.32 34.57
C PHE A 351 8.92 -14.17 33.06
N HIS A 352 9.38 -15.15 32.28
CA HIS A 352 9.24 -15.18 30.83
C HIS A 352 7.76 -15.12 30.40
N ARG A 353 6.90 -15.94 31.01
CA ARG A 353 5.44 -15.92 30.81
C ARG A 353 4.85 -14.56 31.14
N SER A 354 5.25 -13.95 32.27
CA SER A 354 4.76 -12.63 32.66
C SER A 354 5.07 -11.55 31.61
N MET A 355 6.28 -11.55 31.03
CA MET A 355 6.66 -10.61 29.97
C MET A 355 5.89 -10.90 28.67
N ALA A 356 5.73 -12.18 28.32
CA ALA A 356 5.01 -12.59 27.12
C ALA A 356 3.51 -12.27 27.20
N SER A 357 2.86 -12.50 28.35
CA SER A 357 1.46 -12.14 28.58
C SER A 357 1.23 -10.62 28.58
N LEU A 358 2.18 -9.82 29.09
CA LEU A 358 2.13 -8.36 28.98
C LEU A 358 2.19 -7.91 27.51
N ALA A 359 3.09 -8.50 26.73
CA ALA A 359 3.17 -8.23 25.29
C ALA A 359 1.87 -8.65 24.58
N MET A 360 1.39 -9.88 24.82
CA MET A 360 0.19 -10.43 24.19
C MET A 360 -1.06 -9.58 24.49
N SER A 361 -1.30 -9.24 25.76
CA SER A 361 -2.45 -8.42 26.14
C SER A 361 -2.40 -7.02 25.52
N THR A 362 -1.21 -6.45 25.35
CA THR A 362 -1.02 -5.16 24.67
C THR A 362 -1.29 -5.29 23.17
N ILE A 363 -0.77 -6.32 22.52
CA ILE A 363 -1.02 -6.60 21.10
C ILE A 363 -2.51 -6.86 20.84
N GLN A 364 -3.19 -7.62 21.70
CA GLN A 364 -4.63 -7.82 21.60
C GLN A 364 -5.40 -6.50 21.74
N LYS A 365 -5.01 -5.60 22.65
CA LYS A 365 -5.63 -4.25 22.74
C LYS A 365 -5.46 -3.46 21.45
N VAL A 366 -4.28 -3.53 20.81
CA VAL A 366 -4.05 -2.93 19.49
C VAL A 366 -4.95 -3.61 18.45
N GLU A 367 -4.96 -4.94 18.37
CA GLU A 367 -5.79 -5.71 17.43
C GLU A 367 -7.27 -5.29 17.51
N HIS A 368 -7.87 -5.22 18.70
CA HIS A 368 -9.26 -4.79 18.88
C HIS A 368 -9.48 -3.30 18.56
N GLY A 369 -8.51 -2.44 18.89
CA GLY A 369 -8.59 -1.00 18.62
C GLY A 369 -8.42 -0.61 17.14
N PHE A 370 -8.03 -1.58 16.30
CA PHE A 370 -7.80 -1.45 14.86
C PHE A 370 -8.45 -2.55 14.02
N SER A 371 -9.27 -3.42 14.62
CA SER A 371 -10.09 -4.39 13.89
C SER A 371 -11.18 -3.65 13.12
N VAL A 372 -10.78 -3.14 11.96
CA VAL A 372 -11.61 -2.79 10.82
C VAL A 372 -12.87 -1.97 11.17
N SER A 373 -12.67 -0.70 11.54
CA SER A 373 -13.62 0.32 11.11
C SER A 373 -13.42 0.56 9.60
N ASN A 374 -13.94 -0.35 8.77
CA ASN A 374 -13.96 -0.29 7.30
C ASN A 374 -14.86 0.86 6.78
N ASN A 375 -14.61 2.09 7.21
CA ASN A 375 -15.35 3.25 6.72
C ASN A 375 -14.79 3.77 5.40
N ILE A 376 -13.56 3.40 5.02
CA ILE A 376 -12.94 3.80 3.76
C ILE A 376 -13.23 2.74 2.69
N VAL A 377 -13.84 3.17 1.59
CA VAL A 377 -14.09 2.37 0.38
C VAL A 377 -12.87 2.49 -0.53
N ARG A 378 -12.18 1.37 -0.77
CA ARG A 378 -10.98 1.33 -1.61
C ARG A 378 -11.40 1.08 -3.06
N VAL A 379 -11.06 2.00 -3.95
CA VAL A 379 -11.59 2.00 -5.32
C VAL A 379 -10.46 1.93 -6.33
N GLY A 380 -10.43 0.89 -7.16
CA GLY A 380 -9.48 0.78 -8.26
C GLY A 380 -9.96 1.49 -9.51
N VAL A 381 -9.27 2.53 -9.98
CA VAL A 381 -9.58 3.21 -11.24
C VAL A 381 -8.66 2.67 -12.34
N PHE A 382 -9.24 2.01 -13.34
CA PHE A 382 -8.47 1.44 -14.45
C PHE A 382 -7.77 2.54 -15.25
N ALA A 383 -6.46 2.44 -15.35
CA ALA A 383 -5.57 3.49 -15.84
C ALA A 383 -4.48 2.92 -16.77
N ASP A 384 -4.92 2.19 -17.79
CA ASP A 384 -4.06 1.51 -18.78
C ASP A 384 -4.55 1.76 -20.21
N PHE A 385 -3.88 1.16 -21.19
CA PHE A 385 -4.19 1.28 -22.62
C PHE A 385 -5.69 1.09 -22.90
N GLY A 386 -6.23 2.02 -23.68
CA GLY A 386 -7.66 2.10 -23.96
C GLY A 386 -8.43 3.06 -23.06
N THR A 387 -7.84 3.61 -21.99
CA THR A 387 -8.48 4.62 -21.16
C THR A 387 -7.90 6.01 -21.44
N SER A 388 -8.75 7.03 -21.52
CA SER A 388 -8.30 8.40 -21.72
C SER A 388 -7.71 8.97 -20.41
N GLU A 389 -6.50 9.54 -20.45
CA GLU A 389 -5.84 10.11 -19.26
C GLU A 389 -6.69 11.18 -18.58
N ILE A 390 -7.48 11.95 -19.35
CA ILE A 390 -8.36 12.95 -18.78
C ILE A 390 -9.54 12.32 -18.02
N CYS A 391 -10.13 11.24 -18.55
CA CYS A 391 -11.20 10.51 -17.88
C CYS A 391 -10.70 9.80 -16.62
N ILE A 392 -9.47 9.27 -16.63
CA ILE A 392 -8.82 8.72 -15.42
C ILE A 392 -8.73 9.80 -14.34
N ARG A 393 -8.24 11.00 -14.69
CA ARG A 393 -8.09 12.12 -13.74
C ARG A 393 -9.45 12.58 -13.22
N GLU A 394 -10.41 12.81 -14.10
CA GLU A 394 -11.75 13.29 -13.74
C GLU A 394 -12.50 12.26 -12.86
N ALA A 395 -12.36 10.96 -13.11
CA ALA A 395 -12.92 9.89 -12.27
C ALA A 395 -12.28 9.82 -10.88
N VAL A 396 -10.94 9.85 -10.80
CA VAL A 396 -10.22 9.91 -9.51
C VAL A 396 -10.65 11.14 -8.70
N ASP A 397 -10.75 12.28 -9.39
CA ASP A 397 -11.12 13.55 -8.79
C ASP A 397 -12.57 13.57 -8.30
N ALA A 398 -13.50 12.99 -9.08
CA ALA A 398 -14.89 12.83 -8.66
C ALA A 398 -15.04 11.88 -7.45
N LEU A 399 -14.23 10.82 -7.38
CA LEU A 399 -14.22 9.92 -6.22
C LEU A 399 -13.73 10.61 -4.94
N ASN A 400 -12.83 11.60 -5.04
CA ASN A 400 -12.36 12.36 -3.87
C ASN A 400 -13.41 13.34 -3.30
N ILE A 401 -14.56 13.53 -3.97
CA ILE A 401 -15.71 14.25 -3.38
C ILE A 401 -16.21 13.54 -2.11
N ASP A 402 -15.99 12.24 -2.04
CA ASP A 402 -16.38 11.42 -0.90
C ASP A 402 -15.19 11.17 0.04
N PRO A 403 -15.20 11.74 1.27
CA PRO A 403 -14.07 11.59 2.20
C PRO A 403 -13.91 10.16 2.72
N GLY A 404 -14.93 9.31 2.56
CA GLY A 404 -14.87 7.89 2.87
C GLY A 404 -14.44 7.02 1.69
N MET A 405 -13.84 7.60 0.64
CA MET A 405 -13.31 6.85 -0.50
C MET A 405 -11.83 7.07 -0.71
N GLU A 406 -11.18 6.03 -1.22
CA GLU A 406 -9.79 6.09 -1.59
C GLU A 406 -9.56 5.53 -3.00
N PRO A 407 -9.49 6.41 -4.01
CA PRO A 407 -9.24 5.99 -5.37
C PRO A 407 -7.74 5.75 -5.63
N VAL A 408 -7.43 4.59 -6.22
CA VAL A 408 -6.08 4.14 -6.59
C VAL A 408 -6.07 3.77 -8.08
N ARG A 409 -5.07 4.23 -8.83
CA ARG A 409 -4.92 3.86 -10.25
C ARG A 409 -4.42 2.41 -10.37
N ILE A 410 -5.06 1.62 -11.24
CA ILE A 410 -4.71 0.20 -11.46
C ILE A 410 -4.53 -0.10 -12.95
N THR A 411 -3.65 -1.04 -13.28
CA THR A 411 -3.35 -1.44 -14.68
C THR A 411 -3.73 -2.89 -14.96
N GLY A 412 -3.71 -3.32 -16.22
CA GLY A 412 -3.91 -4.73 -16.61
C GLY A 412 -2.94 -5.69 -15.88
N PRO A 413 -1.63 -5.39 -15.85
CA PRO A 413 -0.66 -6.14 -15.06
C PRO A 413 -0.96 -6.19 -13.55
N ASP A 414 -1.43 -5.09 -12.96
CA ASP A 414 -1.80 -5.07 -11.53
C ASP A 414 -2.98 -6.00 -11.24
N ILE A 415 -4.00 -5.96 -12.08
CA ILE A 415 -5.16 -6.86 -12.02
C ILE A 415 -4.71 -8.31 -12.18
N ALA A 416 -3.88 -8.62 -13.17
CA ALA A 416 -3.33 -9.95 -13.37
C ALA A 416 -2.56 -10.46 -12.13
N ASN A 417 -1.90 -9.55 -11.40
CA ASN A 417 -1.12 -9.83 -10.20
C ASN A 417 -1.94 -9.82 -8.88
N GLY A 418 -3.26 -9.66 -8.94
CA GLY A 418 -4.14 -9.81 -7.76
C GLY A 418 -4.43 -8.52 -6.98
N ILE A 419 -4.26 -7.34 -7.59
CA ILE A 419 -4.58 -6.06 -6.92
C ILE A 419 -6.02 -5.97 -6.41
N LEU A 420 -6.94 -6.73 -7.00
CA LEU A 420 -8.37 -6.71 -6.68
C LEU A 420 -8.69 -7.21 -5.26
N ASP A 421 -7.84 -8.05 -4.67
CA ASP A 421 -8.05 -8.63 -3.34
C ASP A 421 -8.10 -7.57 -2.22
N GLY A 422 -7.50 -6.39 -2.48
CA GLY A 422 -7.45 -5.27 -1.55
C GLY A 422 -8.47 -4.15 -1.81
N LEU A 423 -9.39 -4.34 -2.77
CA LEU A 423 -10.34 -3.32 -3.23
C LEU A 423 -11.79 -3.69 -2.92
N ASP A 424 -12.65 -2.68 -2.76
CA ASP A 424 -14.10 -2.85 -2.60
C ASP A 424 -14.84 -2.70 -3.94
N ALA A 425 -14.31 -1.89 -4.85
CA ALA A 425 -14.90 -1.63 -6.15
C ALA A 425 -13.86 -1.27 -7.21
N VAL A 426 -14.23 -1.42 -8.48
CA VAL A 426 -13.45 -0.95 -9.63
C VAL A 426 -14.26 0.00 -10.51
N VAL A 427 -13.59 1.02 -11.05
CA VAL A 427 -14.12 1.98 -12.00
C VAL A 427 -13.36 1.85 -13.31
N PHE A 428 -14.09 1.67 -14.42
CA PHE A 428 -13.57 1.72 -15.78
C PHE A 428 -14.02 3.03 -16.44
N PRO A 429 -13.12 4.02 -16.60
CA PRO A 429 -13.46 5.32 -17.20
C PRO A 429 -13.65 5.27 -18.72
N GLY A 430 -13.97 6.43 -19.31
CA GLY A 430 -14.08 6.60 -20.76
C GLY A 430 -12.78 6.38 -21.55
N GLY A 431 -12.94 6.15 -22.86
CA GLY A 431 -11.87 5.73 -23.77
C GLY A 431 -12.37 4.78 -24.86
N SER A 432 -11.79 3.60 -24.98
CA SER A 432 -12.17 2.54 -25.92
C SER A 432 -12.31 1.20 -25.19
N GLY A 433 -13.53 0.67 -25.11
CA GLY A 433 -13.84 -0.56 -24.37
C GLY A 433 -13.05 -1.76 -24.89
N SER A 434 -12.91 -1.90 -26.22
CA SER A 434 -12.12 -2.99 -26.83
C SER A 434 -10.62 -2.88 -26.52
N ARG A 435 -10.06 -1.67 -26.46
CA ARG A 435 -8.66 -1.45 -26.06
C ARG A 435 -8.45 -1.70 -24.56
N GLN A 436 -9.40 -1.31 -23.70
CA GLN A 436 -9.38 -1.66 -22.28
C GLN A 436 -9.40 -3.19 -22.09
N ALA A 437 -10.29 -3.89 -22.80
CA ALA A 437 -10.33 -5.35 -22.79
C ALA A 437 -9.03 -5.98 -23.31
N SER A 438 -8.42 -5.40 -24.35
CA SER A 438 -7.12 -5.82 -24.88
C SER A 438 -6.01 -5.66 -23.85
N SER A 439 -6.00 -4.54 -23.11
CA SER A 439 -5.02 -4.25 -22.06
C SER A 439 -5.16 -5.21 -20.86
N LEU A 440 -6.39 -5.56 -20.48
CA LEU A 440 -6.66 -6.58 -19.47
C LEU A 440 -6.18 -7.98 -19.89
N GLY A 441 -6.26 -8.29 -21.20
CA GLY A 441 -6.09 -9.64 -21.72
C GLY A 441 -7.13 -10.62 -21.15
N VAL A 442 -7.05 -11.90 -21.54
CA VAL A 442 -8.00 -12.94 -21.07
C VAL A 442 -7.93 -13.10 -19.54
N ARG A 443 -6.71 -13.10 -18.98
CA ARG A 443 -6.48 -13.27 -17.54
C ARG A 443 -7.04 -12.12 -16.71
N GLY A 444 -6.81 -10.86 -17.12
CA GLY A 444 -7.32 -9.70 -16.40
C GLY A 444 -8.84 -9.62 -16.44
N ARG A 445 -9.45 -9.87 -17.60
CA ARG A 445 -10.92 -9.92 -17.74
C ARG A 445 -11.55 -10.98 -16.84
N SER A 446 -10.93 -12.16 -16.77
CA SER A 446 -11.39 -13.25 -15.88
C SER A 446 -11.32 -12.84 -14.42
N LYS A 447 -10.21 -12.23 -13.98
CA LYS A 447 -10.04 -11.74 -12.60
C LYS A 447 -11.03 -10.64 -12.22
N VAL A 448 -11.30 -9.69 -13.12
CA VAL A 448 -12.34 -8.67 -12.88
C VAL A 448 -13.69 -9.36 -12.72
N THR A 449 -14.05 -10.28 -13.61
CA THR A 449 -15.32 -11.02 -13.52
C THR A 449 -15.46 -11.82 -12.22
N GLU A 450 -14.40 -12.50 -11.80
CA GLU A 450 -14.35 -13.23 -10.52
C GLU A 450 -14.52 -12.30 -9.31
N PHE A 451 -13.80 -11.17 -9.30
CA PHE A 451 -13.92 -10.15 -8.25
C PHE A 451 -15.36 -9.67 -8.08
N ILE A 452 -16.07 -9.37 -9.17
CA ILE A 452 -17.48 -8.96 -9.13
C ILE A 452 -18.35 -10.12 -8.64
N ASN A 453 -18.19 -11.33 -9.20
CA ASN A 453 -18.98 -12.49 -8.77
C ASN A 453 -18.87 -12.76 -7.25
N ASN A 454 -17.70 -12.45 -6.66
CA ASN A 454 -17.41 -12.63 -5.25
C ASN A 454 -17.85 -11.46 -4.35
N GLY A 455 -18.46 -10.41 -4.90
CA GLY A 455 -19.03 -9.29 -4.12
C GLY A 455 -18.39 -7.93 -4.38
N GLY A 456 -17.39 -7.85 -5.26
CA GLY A 456 -16.78 -6.58 -5.67
C GLY A 456 -17.75 -5.69 -6.45
N GLY A 457 -17.61 -4.37 -6.29
CA GLY A 457 -18.38 -3.38 -7.04
C GLY A 457 -17.79 -3.07 -8.43
N PHE A 458 -18.64 -2.75 -9.41
CA PHE A 458 -18.22 -2.31 -10.75
C PHE A 458 -18.98 -1.05 -11.20
N LEU A 459 -18.23 -0.04 -11.62
CA LEU A 459 -18.76 1.14 -12.31
C LEU A 459 -18.09 1.28 -13.69
N GLY A 460 -18.89 1.24 -14.76
CA GLY A 460 -18.45 1.53 -16.12
C GLY A 460 -18.97 2.89 -16.61
N LEU A 461 -18.06 3.77 -17.06
CA LEU A 461 -18.39 5.09 -17.61
C LEU A 461 -18.03 5.14 -19.10
N CYS A 462 -18.97 5.51 -19.98
CA CYS A 462 -18.77 5.59 -21.43
C CYS A 462 -18.15 4.28 -21.98
N ALA A 463 -16.86 4.26 -22.33
CA ALA A 463 -16.12 3.06 -22.74
C ALA A 463 -16.17 1.91 -21.73
N GLY A 464 -16.14 2.22 -20.42
CA GLY A 464 -16.32 1.22 -19.38
C GLY A 464 -17.73 0.62 -19.35
N ALA A 465 -18.74 1.38 -19.79
CA ALA A 465 -20.10 0.86 -19.96
C ALA A 465 -20.20 -0.07 -21.18
N TYR A 466 -19.51 0.23 -22.29
CA TYR A 466 -19.33 -0.74 -23.38
C TYR A 466 -18.65 -2.02 -22.87
N LEU A 467 -17.57 -1.89 -22.11
CA LEU A 467 -16.85 -3.03 -21.54
C LEU A 467 -17.72 -3.91 -20.63
N GLY A 468 -18.59 -3.30 -19.81
CA GLY A 468 -19.51 -4.02 -18.94
C GLY A 468 -20.81 -4.50 -19.59
N SER A 469 -21.08 -4.13 -20.84
CA SER A 469 -22.28 -4.56 -21.57
C SER A 469 -22.28 -6.06 -21.90
N ASP A 470 -23.41 -6.57 -22.40
CA ASP A 470 -23.56 -7.91 -22.96
C ASP A 470 -24.12 -7.80 -24.38
N HIS A 471 -23.24 -7.84 -25.38
CA HIS A 471 -23.64 -7.73 -26.77
C HIS A 471 -22.94 -8.77 -27.66
N THR A 472 -23.74 -9.49 -28.45
CA THR A 472 -23.24 -10.49 -29.40
C THR A 472 -22.29 -9.86 -30.43
N GLY A 473 -21.08 -10.39 -30.56
CA GLY A 473 -20.03 -9.84 -31.42
C GLY A 473 -19.11 -8.81 -30.74
N TYR A 474 -19.30 -8.55 -29.44
CA TYR A 474 -18.28 -7.96 -28.57
C TYR A 474 -17.71 -9.04 -27.63
N ASP A 475 -16.94 -9.99 -28.18
CA ASP A 475 -16.32 -11.10 -27.42
C ASP A 475 -15.29 -10.64 -26.36
N TRP A 476 -15.01 -9.33 -26.36
CA TRP A 476 -14.12 -8.65 -25.44
C TRP A 476 -14.85 -8.07 -24.22
N CYS A 477 -16.19 -7.99 -24.23
CA CYS A 477 -16.99 -7.54 -23.10
C CYS A 477 -16.82 -8.44 -21.87
N LEU A 478 -17.19 -7.89 -20.72
CA LEU A 478 -17.15 -8.56 -19.42
C LEU A 478 -18.50 -9.17 -19.04
N HIS A 479 -19.55 -8.93 -19.83
CA HIS A 479 -20.90 -9.45 -19.64
C HIS A 479 -21.45 -9.12 -18.23
N MET A 480 -21.31 -7.86 -17.79
CA MET A 480 -21.61 -7.45 -16.41
C MET A 480 -23.08 -7.14 -16.18
N ALA A 481 -23.80 -6.72 -17.21
CA ALA A 481 -25.25 -6.49 -17.18
C ALA A 481 -25.86 -6.98 -18.50
N ASP A 482 -27.11 -7.49 -18.47
CA ASP A 482 -27.87 -7.91 -19.66
C ASP A 482 -28.30 -6.70 -20.51
N ALA A 483 -27.32 -5.97 -21.03
CA ALA A 483 -27.50 -4.75 -21.77
C ALA A 483 -26.79 -4.87 -23.12
N ARG A 484 -27.56 -4.97 -24.20
CA ARG A 484 -27.03 -4.91 -25.57
C ARG A 484 -26.83 -3.47 -26.00
N VAL A 485 -25.86 -3.26 -26.89
CA VAL A 485 -25.60 -1.97 -27.53
C VAL A 485 -26.39 -1.86 -28.84
N LEU A 486 -27.17 -0.79 -28.99
CA LEU A 486 -27.82 -0.42 -30.25
C LEU A 486 -26.85 0.32 -31.17
N ASP A 487 -27.11 0.28 -32.48
CA ASP A 487 -26.49 1.15 -33.49
C ASP A 487 -24.94 1.18 -33.49
N ARG A 488 -24.35 -0.01 -33.44
CA ARG A 488 -22.88 -0.18 -33.32
C ARG A 488 -22.09 0.40 -34.48
N GLU A 489 -22.66 0.35 -35.68
CA GLU A 489 -22.03 0.87 -36.90
C GLU A 489 -21.80 2.38 -36.80
N HIS A 490 -22.65 3.07 -36.03
CA HIS A 490 -22.57 4.51 -35.80
C HIS A 490 -22.23 4.85 -34.34
N TYR A 491 -21.31 4.10 -33.73
CA TYR A 491 -20.90 4.37 -32.34
C TYR A 491 -20.33 5.79 -32.16
N ALA A 492 -19.65 6.33 -33.18
CA ALA A 492 -19.10 7.69 -33.23
C ALA A 492 -20.19 8.71 -33.65
N ARG A 493 -21.34 8.70 -32.96
CA ARG A 493 -22.51 9.52 -33.32
C ARG A 493 -22.40 10.99 -32.87
N GLY A 494 -21.43 11.32 -32.02
CA GLY A 494 -21.11 12.70 -31.65
C GLY A 494 -21.10 12.98 -30.14
N GLU A 495 -20.96 14.27 -29.81
CA GLU A 495 -20.89 14.78 -28.44
C GLU A 495 -21.94 15.86 -28.14
N GLY A 496 -22.23 16.05 -26.86
CA GLY A 496 -23.18 17.07 -26.41
C GLY A 496 -23.42 17.08 -24.91
N LEU A 497 -24.13 18.10 -24.46
CA LEU A 497 -24.77 18.15 -23.16
C LEU A 497 -26.23 17.70 -23.32
N VAL A 498 -26.50 16.46 -22.96
CA VAL A 498 -27.77 15.79 -23.26
C VAL A 498 -28.74 15.83 -22.08
N GLU A 499 -30.03 15.90 -22.37
CA GLU A 499 -31.11 15.74 -21.41
C GLU A 499 -31.37 14.25 -21.17
N VAL A 500 -31.44 13.88 -19.90
CA VAL A 500 -31.64 12.51 -19.43
C VAL A 500 -32.85 12.48 -18.50
N LYS A 501 -33.84 11.65 -18.83
CA LYS A 501 -35.07 11.46 -18.06
C LYS A 501 -34.90 10.34 -17.03
N LEU A 502 -35.33 10.59 -15.79
CA LEU A 502 -35.35 9.60 -14.72
C LEU A 502 -36.55 8.67 -14.83
N THR A 503 -36.33 7.40 -14.50
CA THR A 503 -37.42 6.46 -14.17
C THR A 503 -37.80 6.62 -12.70
N GLU A 504 -38.89 5.98 -12.24
CA GLU A 504 -39.24 5.97 -10.80
C GLU A 504 -38.11 5.36 -9.96
N LYS A 505 -37.51 4.25 -10.41
CA LYS A 505 -36.33 3.65 -9.76
C LYS A 505 -35.13 4.61 -9.75
N GLY A 506 -34.99 5.43 -10.79
CA GLY A 506 -33.98 6.48 -10.88
C GLY A 506 -34.17 7.58 -9.86
N LYS A 507 -35.42 8.04 -9.64
CA LYS A 507 -35.74 9.03 -8.62
C LYS A 507 -35.42 8.52 -7.22
N ASP A 508 -35.76 7.26 -6.93
CA ASP A 508 -35.43 6.61 -5.65
C ASP A 508 -33.91 6.48 -5.47
N PHE A 509 -33.19 6.18 -6.54
CA PHE A 509 -31.74 6.07 -6.50
C PHE A 509 -31.07 7.44 -6.35
N LEU A 510 -31.57 8.50 -6.99
CA LEU A 510 -30.94 9.82 -7.13
C LEU A 510 -31.68 10.93 -6.39
N LEU A 511 -31.88 10.73 -5.08
CA LEU A 511 -32.56 11.69 -4.20
C LEU A 511 -31.95 13.10 -4.22
N GLU A 512 -30.66 13.24 -4.51
CA GLU A 512 -29.93 14.51 -4.63
C GLU A 512 -30.48 15.41 -5.75
N LEU A 513 -31.23 14.84 -6.70
CA LEU A 513 -31.91 15.61 -7.75
C LEU A 513 -33.20 16.29 -7.27
N GLY A 514 -33.59 16.11 -6.00
CA GLY A 514 -34.66 16.88 -5.36
C GLY A 514 -36.02 16.76 -6.04
N GLY A 515 -36.35 15.57 -6.57
CA GLY A 515 -37.63 15.29 -7.23
C GLY A 515 -37.74 15.76 -8.70
N LYS A 516 -36.66 16.26 -9.31
CA LYS A 516 -36.61 16.55 -10.75
C LYS A 516 -36.96 15.30 -11.57
N SER A 517 -37.58 15.48 -12.74
CA SER A 517 -37.88 14.40 -13.69
C SER A 517 -36.74 14.12 -14.67
N ALA A 518 -35.82 15.08 -14.84
CA ALA A 518 -34.69 14.99 -15.76
C ALA A 518 -33.48 15.80 -15.26
N PHE A 519 -32.30 15.50 -15.80
CA PHE A 519 -31.05 16.22 -15.56
C PHE A 519 -30.20 16.26 -16.85
N PHE A 520 -29.13 17.06 -16.85
CA PHE A 520 -28.21 17.17 -17.99
C PHE A 520 -26.86 16.54 -17.67
N SER A 521 -26.29 15.83 -18.65
CA SER A 521 -24.95 15.25 -18.53
C SER A 521 -24.18 15.33 -19.83
N TYR A 522 -22.87 15.45 -19.76
CA TYR A 522 -22.03 15.33 -20.95
C TYR A 522 -22.09 13.90 -21.52
N TYR A 523 -22.19 13.83 -22.83
CA TYR A 523 -22.16 12.61 -23.63
C TYR A 523 -21.13 12.76 -24.75
N HIS A 524 -20.43 11.67 -25.06
CA HIS A 524 -19.47 11.58 -26.17
C HIS A 524 -19.36 10.09 -26.55
N ASP A 525 -20.00 9.70 -27.65
CA ASP A 525 -19.97 8.34 -28.24
C ASP A 525 -20.28 7.19 -27.27
N GLY A 526 -20.99 7.48 -26.18
CA GLY A 526 -21.37 6.50 -25.17
C GLY A 526 -22.30 5.42 -25.74
N PRO A 527 -22.38 4.23 -25.10
CA PRO A 527 -23.24 3.17 -25.60
C PRO A 527 -24.72 3.55 -25.49
N LEU A 528 -25.47 3.28 -26.56
CA LEU A 528 -26.93 3.26 -26.52
C LEU A 528 -27.40 1.90 -26.00
N LEU A 529 -27.64 1.81 -24.70
CA LEU A 529 -27.94 0.54 -24.03
C LEU A 529 -29.43 0.20 -24.15
N ALA A 530 -29.73 -1.09 -24.36
CA ALA A 530 -31.08 -1.63 -24.36
C ALA A 530 -31.09 -3.03 -23.72
N PRO A 531 -32.26 -3.55 -23.31
CA PRO A 531 -32.35 -4.92 -22.77
C PRO A 531 -31.74 -5.94 -23.73
N GLY A 532 -30.78 -6.72 -23.23
CA GLY A 532 -30.05 -7.74 -23.99
C GLY A 532 -30.90 -8.99 -24.27
N ARG A 533 -31.78 -9.34 -23.33
CA ARG A 533 -32.64 -10.54 -23.33
C ARG A 533 -31.84 -11.83 -23.31
N ASN A 534 -30.67 -11.83 -22.68
CA ASN A 534 -29.87 -13.03 -22.47
C ASN A 534 -30.41 -13.80 -21.24
N PRO A 535 -30.95 -15.02 -21.39
CA PRO A 535 -31.56 -15.76 -20.28
C PRO A 535 -30.55 -16.21 -19.21
N HIS A 536 -29.25 -16.06 -19.46
CA HIS A 536 -28.18 -16.45 -18.54
C HIS A 536 -27.64 -15.29 -17.69
N ILE A 537 -28.10 -14.06 -17.93
CA ILE A 537 -27.70 -12.87 -17.17
C ILE A 537 -28.95 -12.23 -16.60
N GLN A 538 -28.89 -11.81 -15.34
CA GLN A 538 -30.03 -11.13 -14.71
C GLN A 538 -30.28 -9.77 -15.37
N ASP A 539 -31.55 -9.52 -15.72
CA ASP A 539 -32.01 -8.23 -16.24
C ASP A 539 -31.63 -7.08 -15.31
N TYR A 540 -31.22 -5.96 -15.92
CA TYR A 540 -30.86 -4.76 -15.20
C TYR A 540 -32.08 -3.87 -14.89
N GLU A 541 -31.91 -2.94 -13.96
CA GLU A 541 -32.87 -1.89 -13.68
C GLU A 541 -32.46 -0.57 -14.35
N THR A 542 -33.31 -0.07 -15.25
CA THR A 542 -33.13 1.25 -15.88
C THR A 542 -33.39 2.35 -14.87
N LEU A 543 -32.37 3.17 -14.59
CA LEU A 543 -32.46 4.32 -13.69
C LEU A 543 -32.74 5.60 -14.48
N ALA A 544 -32.17 5.72 -15.67
CA ALA A 544 -32.40 6.89 -16.52
C ALA A 544 -32.27 6.53 -18.01
N VAL A 545 -33.00 7.26 -18.86
CA VAL A 545 -33.03 7.09 -20.32
C VAL A 545 -32.69 8.40 -21.01
N PHE A 546 -32.12 8.32 -22.22
CA PHE A 546 -31.90 9.50 -23.04
C PHE A 546 -33.23 10.11 -23.49
N GLN A 547 -33.33 11.43 -23.40
CA GLN A 547 -34.41 12.21 -24.02
C GLN A 547 -33.91 12.90 -25.29
N SER A 548 -32.67 13.39 -25.24
CA SER A 548 -31.90 13.90 -26.37
C SER A 548 -31.66 12.90 -27.48
N ASP A 549 -31.37 13.43 -28.67
CA ASP A 549 -30.98 12.66 -29.86
C ASP A 549 -29.72 13.25 -30.51
N VAL A 550 -28.55 12.71 -30.17
CA VAL A 550 -27.27 13.11 -30.75
C VAL A 550 -27.04 12.26 -31.99
N TYR A 551 -26.99 12.87 -33.18
CA TYR A 551 -26.71 12.19 -34.45
C TYR A 551 -25.88 13.09 -35.39
N THR A 552 -24.98 13.89 -34.80
CA THR A 552 -24.27 14.97 -35.50
C THR A 552 -23.00 14.51 -36.21
N GLU A 553 -22.59 13.25 -36.03
CA GLU A 553 -21.40 12.68 -36.64
C GLU A 553 -21.64 11.28 -37.22
N ASN A 554 -20.72 10.85 -38.10
CA ASN A 554 -20.65 9.52 -38.70
C ASN A 554 -21.96 9.06 -39.38
N ASP A 555 -22.69 9.97 -40.02
CA ASP A 555 -23.95 9.71 -40.72
C ASP A 555 -24.99 8.95 -39.85
N ALA A 556 -24.93 9.14 -38.53
CA ALA A 556 -25.78 8.43 -37.59
C ALA A 556 -27.27 8.75 -37.84
N PRO A 557 -28.16 7.74 -37.81
CA PRO A 557 -29.59 7.97 -37.96
C PRO A 557 -30.21 8.66 -36.73
N SER A 558 -31.13 9.59 -36.98
CA SER A 558 -31.97 10.19 -35.94
C SER A 558 -33.02 9.19 -35.42
N GLY A 559 -33.51 9.43 -34.22
CA GLY A 559 -34.58 8.69 -33.56
C GLY A 559 -34.13 7.43 -32.82
N ILE A 560 -32.85 7.05 -32.89
CA ILE A 560 -32.34 5.81 -32.26
C ILE A 560 -31.97 6.01 -30.79
N MET A 561 -31.41 7.15 -30.43
CA MET A 561 -30.93 7.43 -29.07
C MET A 561 -32.06 7.65 -28.04
N PRO A 562 -33.14 8.40 -28.35
CA PRO A 562 -34.22 8.62 -27.39
C PRO A 562 -34.83 7.33 -26.85
N GLY A 563 -35.02 7.25 -25.54
CA GLY A 563 -35.55 6.09 -24.84
C GLY A 563 -34.54 4.97 -24.57
N SER A 564 -33.36 5.00 -25.19
CA SER A 564 -32.27 4.08 -24.82
C SER A 564 -31.75 4.38 -23.41
N THR A 565 -31.16 3.38 -22.76
CA THR A 565 -30.74 3.44 -21.36
C THR A 565 -29.46 4.27 -21.22
N PHE A 566 -29.53 5.33 -20.41
CA PHE A 566 -28.38 6.17 -20.05
C PHE A 566 -27.66 5.67 -18.80
N LEU A 567 -28.43 5.32 -17.77
CA LEU A 567 -27.93 4.86 -16.48
C LEU A 567 -28.71 3.62 -16.04
N LEU A 568 -27.98 2.57 -15.68
CA LEU A 568 -28.55 1.34 -15.14
C LEU A 568 -27.82 0.87 -13.91
N ARG A 569 -28.50 0.01 -13.14
CA ARG A 569 -27.89 -0.83 -12.11
C ARG A 569 -28.25 -2.29 -12.34
N ALA A 570 -27.33 -3.18 -12.05
CA ALA A 570 -27.50 -4.62 -12.21
C ALA A 570 -26.78 -5.37 -11.08
N GLN A 571 -27.01 -6.69 -11.05
CA GLN A 571 -26.35 -7.62 -10.14
C GLN A 571 -25.66 -8.71 -10.96
N LYS A 572 -24.44 -9.08 -10.56
CA LYS A 572 -23.69 -10.20 -11.15
C LYS A 572 -23.04 -11.02 -10.05
N GLY A 573 -23.50 -12.25 -9.88
CA GLY A 573 -23.16 -13.07 -8.71
C GLY A 573 -23.55 -12.33 -7.41
N LYS A 574 -22.58 -12.16 -6.51
CA LYS A 574 -22.75 -11.39 -5.27
C LYS A 574 -22.47 -9.89 -5.44
N GLY A 575 -21.87 -9.48 -6.57
CA GLY A 575 -21.47 -8.11 -6.83
C GLY A 575 -22.55 -7.26 -7.47
N LYS A 576 -22.32 -5.96 -7.44
CA LYS A 576 -23.23 -4.92 -7.94
C LYS A 576 -22.56 -4.10 -9.02
N VAL A 577 -23.34 -3.78 -10.05
CA VAL A 577 -22.85 -3.16 -11.29
C VAL A 577 -23.65 -1.89 -11.56
N VAL A 578 -22.97 -0.81 -11.92
CA VAL A 578 -23.58 0.39 -12.51
C VAL A 578 -22.90 0.67 -13.85
N LEU A 579 -23.70 0.93 -14.88
CA LEU A 579 -23.21 1.39 -16.18
C LEU A 579 -23.83 2.75 -16.50
N CYS A 580 -23.00 3.70 -16.89
CA CYS A 580 -23.39 5.04 -17.31
C CYS A 580 -22.84 5.33 -18.69
N ALA A 581 -23.72 5.68 -19.63
CA ALA A 581 -23.34 5.99 -21.00
C ALA A 581 -22.61 7.34 -21.13
N GLY A 582 -22.89 8.29 -20.23
CA GLY A 582 -22.31 9.63 -20.24
C GLY A 582 -21.04 9.78 -19.40
N HIS A 583 -20.70 11.05 -19.14
CA HIS A 583 -19.53 11.48 -18.41
C HIS A 583 -19.90 12.32 -17.18
N PRO A 584 -20.55 11.73 -16.15
CA PRO A 584 -20.83 12.44 -14.91
C PRO A 584 -19.56 12.92 -14.21
N GLU A 585 -18.43 12.21 -14.35
CA GLU A 585 -17.12 12.60 -13.82
C GLU A 585 -16.64 13.96 -14.37
N SER A 586 -17.04 14.29 -15.60
CA SER A 586 -16.71 15.53 -16.29
C SER A 586 -17.82 16.59 -16.21
N THR A 587 -19.00 16.28 -15.67
CA THR A 587 -20.19 17.16 -15.72
C THR A 587 -20.28 18.02 -14.44
N PRO A 588 -20.05 19.35 -14.50
CA PRO A 588 -20.23 20.24 -13.35
C PRO A 588 -21.61 20.09 -12.71
N GLY A 589 -21.67 20.03 -11.38
CA GLY A 589 -22.91 19.83 -10.63
C GLY A 589 -23.46 18.39 -10.56
N LEU A 590 -22.88 17.44 -11.31
CA LEU A 590 -23.31 16.02 -11.35
C LEU A 590 -22.20 15.04 -10.93
N ARG A 591 -20.98 15.51 -10.67
CA ARG A 591 -19.80 14.67 -10.39
C ARG A 591 -19.97 13.72 -9.20
N TRP A 592 -20.79 14.09 -8.22
CA TRP A 592 -21.17 13.27 -7.06
C TRP A 592 -21.84 11.93 -7.44
N LEU A 593 -22.39 11.80 -8.66
CA LEU A 593 -22.96 10.55 -9.15
C LEU A 593 -21.92 9.42 -9.21
N VAL A 594 -20.64 9.75 -9.42
CA VAL A 594 -19.55 8.77 -9.47
C VAL A 594 -19.32 8.11 -8.11
N PRO A 595 -18.95 8.83 -7.03
CA PRO A 595 -18.80 8.21 -5.71
C PRO A 595 -20.11 7.62 -5.19
N LYS A 596 -21.27 8.22 -5.49
CA LYS A 596 -22.56 7.62 -5.12
C LYS A 596 -22.73 6.21 -5.70
N SER A 597 -22.47 6.08 -7.00
CA SER A 597 -22.56 4.80 -7.71
C SER A 597 -21.58 3.80 -7.10
N VAL A 598 -20.35 4.23 -6.81
CA VAL A 598 -19.36 3.36 -6.19
C VAL A 598 -19.78 2.90 -4.79
N ARG A 599 -20.30 3.78 -3.91
CA ARG A 599 -20.82 3.37 -2.59
C ARG A 599 -21.87 2.28 -2.71
N TRP A 600 -22.82 2.46 -3.64
CA TRP A 600 -23.87 1.48 -3.85
C TRP A 600 -23.32 0.15 -4.35
N THR A 601 -22.39 0.18 -5.31
CA THR A 601 -21.76 -1.04 -5.84
C THR A 601 -20.92 -1.77 -4.79
N ALA A 602 -20.28 -1.05 -3.88
CA ALA A 602 -19.51 -1.60 -2.76
C ALA A 602 -20.37 -2.02 -1.55
N GLY A 603 -21.70 -1.88 -1.62
CA GLY A 603 -22.60 -2.23 -0.52
C GLY A 603 -22.46 -1.33 0.72
N ARG A 604 -22.03 -0.08 0.54
CA ARG A 604 -21.77 0.87 1.62
C ARG A 604 -22.95 1.80 1.85
N LYS A 605 -23.11 2.29 3.09
CA LYS A 605 -24.19 3.23 3.45
C LYS A 605 -24.06 4.50 2.60
N ALA A 606 -25.20 4.97 2.08
CA ALA A 606 -25.29 6.26 1.41
C ALA A 606 -24.93 7.40 2.38
N ILE A 607 -24.38 8.48 1.82
CA ILE A 607 -24.06 9.71 2.53
C ILE A 607 -24.67 10.89 1.77
N ASP A 608 -24.90 12.00 2.47
CA ASP A 608 -25.29 13.25 1.83
C ASP A 608 -24.04 13.97 1.34
N TYR A 609 -24.01 14.31 0.06
CA TYR A 609 -22.96 15.16 -0.51
C TYR A 609 -23.26 16.63 -0.22
N LEU A 610 -22.21 17.43 0.01
CA LEU A 610 -22.38 18.86 0.26
C LEU A 610 -23.18 19.52 -0.89
N PRO A 611 -24.15 20.41 -0.59
CA PRO A 611 -24.92 21.12 -1.62
C PRO A 611 -24.05 21.86 -2.65
N TYR A 612 -22.81 22.19 -2.28
CA TYR A 612 -21.85 22.76 -3.22
C TYR A 612 -21.51 21.83 -4.41
N PHE A 613 -21.52 20.51 -4.24
CA PHE A 613 -21.24 19.56 -5.34
C PHE A 613 -22.49 19.14 -6.10
N VAL A 614 -23.66 19.25 -5.46
CA VAL A 614 -24.96 18.86 -6.01
C VAL A 614 -25.65 20.09 -6.60
N LYS A 615 -25.41 20.37 -7.88
CA LYS A 615 -25.98 21.52 -8.61
C LYS A 615 -26.70 21.08 -9.89
N PRO A 616 -27.78 20.29 -9.81
CA PRO A 616 -28.47 19.78 -10.99
C PRO A 616 -29.10 20.86 -11.87
N GLU A 617 -29.25 22.09 -11.37
CA GLU A 617 -29.72 23.28 -12.08
C GLU A 617 -28.62 24.03 -12.85
N LYS A 618 -27.36 23.58 -12.76
CA LYS A 618 -26.21 24.20 -13.44
C LYS A 618 -26.46 24.36 -14.94
N PHE A 619 -27.08 23.35 -15.54
CA PHE A 619 -27.52 23.36 -16.92
C PHE A 619 -29.04 23.30 -16.99
N LYS A 620 -29.62 24.01 -17.96
CA LYS A 620 -31.06 24.20 -18.09
C LYS A 620 -31.63 23.81 -19.45
N ARG A 621 -30.75 23.45 -20.39
CA ARG A 621 -31.11 23.08 -21.76
C ARG A 621 -30.09 22.11 -22.32
N GLU A 622 -30.54 21.34 -23.29
CA GLU A 622 -29.69 20.54 -24.16
C GLU A 622 -28.79 21.43 -25.02
N ILE A 623 -27.58 20.95 -25.30
CA ILE A 623 -26.63 21.56 -26.24
C ILE A 623 -25.98 20.44 -27.05
N LEU A 624 -26.32 20.33 -28.33
CA LEU A 624 -25.65 19.42 -29.26
C LEU A 624 -24.36 20.06 -29.76
N PHE A 625 -23.26 19.31 -29.77
CA PHE A 625 -21.97 19.80 -30.26
C PHE A 625 -21.81 19.40 -31.73
N ASP A 626 -22.59 20.05 -32.59
CA ASP A 626 -22.45 19.91 -34.04
C ASP A 626 -21.13 20.52 -34.57
N GLN A 627 -20.87 20.36 -35.86
CA GLN A 627 -19.64 20.83 -36.49
C GLN A 627 -19.45 22.36 -36.39
N GLU A 628 -20.52 23.14 -36.41
CA GLU A 628 -20.42 24.60 -36.24
C GLU A 628 -20.06 24.97 -34.80
N TRP A 629 -20.68 24.31 -33.83
CA TRP A 629 -20.37 24.46 -32.41
C TRP A 629 -18.92 24.08 -32.12
N LEU A 630 -18.44 22.94 -32.63
CA LEU A 630 -17.06 22.45 -32.43
C LEU A 630 -16.03 23.39 -33.06
N LYS A 631 -16.32 23.91 -34.26
CA LYS A 631 -15.47 24.91 -34.92
C LYS A 631 -15.39 26.19 -34.08
N LYS A 632 -16.52 26.63 -33.53
CA LYS A 632 -16.59 27.80 -32.66
C LYS A 632 -15.82 27.59 -31.36
N GLU A 633 -15.99 26.45 -30.69
CA GLU A 633 -15.22 26.07 -29.50
C GLU A 633 -13.71 26.14 -29.79
N SER A 634 -13.27 25.53 -30.90
CA SER A 634 -11.86 25.53 -31.30
C SER A 634 -11.28 26.95 -31.47
N ILE A 635 -12.05 27.85 -32.08
CA ILE A 635 -11.65 29.25 -32.27
C ILE A 635 -11.52 29.96 -30.91
N LEU A 636 -12.48 29.77 -30.00
CA LEU A 636 -12.48 30.40 -28.69
C LEU A 636 -11.37 29.87 -27.78
N LEU A 637 -11.11 28.56 -27.78
CA LEU A 637 -10.01 27.97 -27.01
C LEU A 637 -8.66 28.55 -27.45
N LYS A 638 -8.44 28.77 -28.75
CA LYS A 638 -7.22 29.43 -29.26
C LYS A 638 -7.06 30.87 -28.76
N LYS A 639 -8.16 31.60 -28.52
CA LYS A 639 -8.11 32.96 -27.96
C LYS A 639 -7.61 32.99 -26.52
N LEU A 640 -7.76 31.90 -25.75
CA LEU A 640 -7.30 31.84 -24.36
C LEU A 640 -5.78 32.02 -24.21
N VAL A 641 -5.00 31.70 -25.24
CA VAL A 641 -3.53 31.87 -25.25
C VAL A 641 -3.07 33.09 -26.06
N ALA A 642 -3.99 33.93 -26.52
CA ALA A 642 -3.65 35.16 -27.24
C ALA A 642 -2.94 36.18 -26.32
N LYS A 643 -2.42 37.27 -26.87
CA LYS A 643 -1.92 38.39 -26.04
C LYS A 643 -3.03 39.32 -25.56
N ASP A 644 -4.15 39.36 -26.29
CA ASP A 644 -5.25 40.29 -26.03
C ASP A 644 -6.06 39.90 -24.78
N ARG A 645 -6.12 40.81 -23.81
CA ARG A 645 -6.86 40.63 -22.55
C ARG A 645 -8.37 40.50 -22.76
N SER A 646 -8.97 41.35 -23.59
CA SER A 646 -10.44 41.32 -23.81
C SER A 646 -10.83 40.02 -24.50
N ALA A 647 -10.08 39.64 -25.53
CA ALA A 647 -10.33 38.41 -26.28
C ALA A 647 -10.32 37.16 -25.38
N LYS A 648 -9.43 37.11 -24.38
CA LYS A 648 -9.43 36.03 -23.37
C LYS A 648 -10.70 36.05 -22.53
N LEU A 649 -11.02 37.19 -21.92
CA LEU A 649 -12.17 37.31 -21.01
C LEU A 649 -13.49 37.01 -21.72
N ASP A 650 -13.67 37.52 -22.94
CA ASP A 650 -14.85 37.26 -23.77
C ASP A 650 -14.92 35.78 -24.15
N ALA A 651 -13.80 35.17 -24.56
CA ALA A 651 -13.75 33.75 -24.87
C ALA A 651 -14.06 32.86 -23.66
N MET A 652 -13.56 33.20 -22.46
CA MET A 652 -13.87 32.45 -21.23
C MET A 652 -15.36 32.48 -20.91
N LYS A 653 -15.99 33.66 -21.01
CA LYS A 653 -17.42 33.82 -20.79
C LYS A 653 -18.23 33.03 -21.82
N GLU A 654 -17.90 33.16 -23.10
CA GLU A 654 -18.61 32.50 -24.18
C GLU A 654 -18.46 30.97 -24.12
N LEU A 655 -17.26 30.45 -23.82
CA LEU A 655 -17.04 29.01 -23.63
C LEU A 655 -17.84 28.45 -22.46
N ALA A 656 -17.96 29.20 -21.36
CA ALA A 656 -18.76 28.80 -20.21
C ALA A 656 -20.27 28.77 -20.56
N GLU A 657 -20.77 29.79 -21.26
CA GLU A 657 -22.17 29.88 -21.71
C GLU A 657 -22.52 28.80 -22.76
N MET A 658 -21.56 28.45 -23.62
CA MET A 658 -21.69 27.35 -24.57
C MET A 658 -21.65 25.96 -23.93
N GLY A 659 -21.29 25.86 -22.64
CA GLY A 659 -21.18 24.59 -21.94
C GLY A 659 -19.97 23.75 -22.40
N SER A 660 -18.86 24.38 -22.80
CA SER A 660 -17.68 23.67 -23.30
C SER A 660 -17.10 22.70 -22.27
N ARG A 661 -17.08 21.40 -22.61
CA ARG A 661 -16.44 20.35 -21.80
C ARG A 661 -14.92 20.54 -21.72
N LYS A 662 -14.29 21.11 -22.76
CA LYS A 662 -12.83 21.28 -22.84
C LYS A 662 -12.35 22.49 -22.07
N PHE A 663 -13.17 23.53 -21.94
CA PHE A 663 -12.82 24.82 -21.33
C PHE A 663 -12.20 24.75 -19.93
N PRO A 664 -12.75 24.01 -18.94
CA PRO A 664 -12.18 23.96 -17.59
C PRO A 664 -10.67 23.65 -17.56
N ARG A 665 -10.20 22.84 -18.51
CA ARG A 665 -8.79 22.39 -18.60
C ARG A 665 -7.83 23.54 -18.87
N TRP A 666 -8.29 24.60 -19.54
CA TRP A 666 -7.47 25.76 -19.90
C TRP A 666 -7.31 26.76 -18.75
N LEU A 667 -8.21 26.72 -17.76
CA LEU A 667 -8.20 27.65 -16.64
C LEU A 667 -6.92 27.58 -15.79
N LYS A 668 -6.31 26.39 -15.70
CA LYS A 668 -5.05 26.14 -14.98
C LYS A 668 -3.91 27.04 -15.48
N GLY A 669 -3.78 27.18 -16.81
CA GLY A 669 -2.77 28.03 -17.41
C GLY A 669 -3.05 29.51 -17.16
N LEU A 670 -4.34 29.89 -17.22
CA LEU A 670 -4.80 31.27 -17.05
C LEU A 670 -4.64 31.80 -15.62
N LEU A 671 -4.49 30.93 -14.62
CA LEU A 671 -4.07 31.34 -13.26
C LEU A 671 -2.67 31.97 -13.23
N ARG A 672 -1.84 31.72 -14.25
CA ARG A 672 -0.47 32.24 -14.37
C ARG A 672 -0.35 33.36 -15.40
N ASP A 673 -1.48 33.91 -15.86
CA ASP A 673 -1.50 34.96 -16.87
C ASP A 673 -0.90 36.26 -16.33
N SER A 674 -0.27 37.07 -17.18
CA SER A 674 0.26 38.38 -16.81
C SER A 674 -0.85 39.36 -16.41
N GLU A 675 -2.04 39.21 -16.98
CA GLU A 675 -3.18 40.09 -16.75
C GLU A 675 -3.96 39.72 -15.48
N LEU A 676 -4.03 40.64 -14.53
CA LEU A 676 -4.75 40.47 -13.25
C LEU A 676 -6.22 40.05 -13.45
N ALA A 677 -6.91 40.65 -14.43
CA ALA A 677 -8.31 40.37 -14.71
C ALA A 677 -8.52 38.94 -15.21
N VAL A 678 -7.59 38.41 -16.02
CA VAL A 678 -7.65 37.05 -16.55
C VAL A 678 -7.46 36.04 -15.42
N ARG A 679 -6.46 36.24 -14.56
CA ARG A 679 -6.22 35.40 -13.39
C ARG A 679 -7.44 35.33 -12.46
N ARG A 680 -8.04 36.49 -12.14
CA ARG A 680 -9.26 36.58 -11.33
C ARG A 680 -10.45 35.86 -11.98
N SER A 681 -10.63 36.05 -13.29
CA SER A 681 -11.69 35.37 -14.03
C SER A 681 -11.49 33.85 -14.05
N ALA A 682 -10.25 33.39 -14.22
CA ALA A 682 -9.93 31.97 -14.24
C ALA A 682 -10.27 31.28 -12.92
N ALA A 683 -9.90 31.89 -11.80
CA ALA A 683 -10.26 31.38 -10.47
C ALA A 683 -11.77 31.33 -10.24
N LYS A 684 -12.52 32.35 -10.69
CA LYS A 684 -14.00 32.34 -10.60
C LYS A 684 -14.59 31.17 -11.37
N PHE A 685 -14.19 30.97 -12.64
CA PHE A 685 -14.69 29.84 -13.42
C PHE A 685 -14.26 28.49 -12.87
N ILE A 686 -13.07 28.38 -12.26
CA ILE A 686 -12.65 27.14 -11.57
C ILE A 686 -13.62 26.80 -10.44
N GLY A 687 -14.00 27.78 -9.62
CA GLY A 687 -14.97 27.60 -8.55
C GLY A 687 -16.40 27.36 -9.04
N ASP A 688 -16.80 28.01 -10.13
CA ASP A 688 -18.15 27.88 -10.70
C ASP A 688 -18.36 26.55 -11.43
N LEU A 689 -17.30 26.01 -12.06
CA LEU A 689 -17.34 24.75 -12.82
C LEU A 689 -16.90 23.55 -11.98
N ASP A 690 -16.67 23.74 -10.68
CA ASP A 690 -16.24 22.71 -9.74
C ASP A 690 -15.01 21.94 -10.27
N TYR A 691 -14.01 22.67 -10.81
CA TYR A 691 -12.84 22.08 -11.48
C TYR A 691 -11.70 21.79 -10.51
N PHE A 692 -11.93 20.84 -9.60
CA PHE A 692 -10.99 20.39 -8.57
C PHE A 692 -9.61 20.01 -9.07
N MET A 693 -9.47 19.54 -10.32
CA MET A 693 -8.16 19.27 -10.90
C MET A 693 -7.22 20.48 -10.84
N ALA A 694 -7.72 21.72 -10.74
CA ALA A 694 -6.92 22.94 -10.60
C ALA A 694 -6.50 23.26 -9.15
N THR A 695 -6.77 22.39 -8.17
CA THR A 695 -6.46 22.62 -6.73
C THR A 695 -4.99 22.94 -6.49
N ASP A 696 -4.07 22.16 -7.05
CA ASP A 696 -2.62 22.42 -6.87
C ASP A 696 -2.16 23.65 -7.67
N ASP A 697 -2.77 23.92 -8.83
CA ASP A 697 -2.54 25.15 -9.58
C ASP A 697 -2.98 26.40 -8.77
N LEU A 698 -4.10 26.32 -8.05
CA LEU A 698 -4.58 27.38 -7.16
C LEU A 698 -3.65 27.60 -5.97
N LYS A 699 -3.15 26.53 -5.32
CA LYS A 699 -2.18 26.64 -4.23
C LYS A 699 -0.92 27.38 -4.68
N GLN A 700 -0.36 27.00 -5.83
CA GLN A 700 0.80 27.69 -6.38
C GLN A 700 0.46 29.15 -6.74
N ALA A 701 -0.70 29.39 -7.35
CA ALA A 701 -1.12 30.74 -7.70
C ALA A 701 -1.31 31.65 -6.47
N ILE A 702 -1.69 31.11 -5.31
CA ILE A 702 -1.78 31.84 -4.03
C ILE A 702 -0.38 32.26 -3.56
N GLU A 703 0.60 31.38 -3.65
CA GLU A 703 1.99 31.67 -3.28
C GLU A 703 2.61 32.74 -4.19
N ASP A 704 2.33 32.65 -5.49
CA ASP A 704 2.92 33.53 -6.51
C ASP A 704 2.24 34.92 -6.59
N GLU A 705 0.99 35.04 -6.13
CA GLU A 705 0.19 36.25 -6.30
C GLU A 705 0.62 37.38 -5.36
N LYS A 706 0.89 38.55 -5.95
CA LYS A 706 1.30 39.77 -5.23
C LYS A 706 0.11 40.65 -4.84
N ASN A 707 -1.00 40.54 -5.56
CA ASN A 707 -2.21 41.30 -5.28
C ASN A 707 -3.05 40.60 -4.20
N GLU A 708 -3.10 41.18 -3.00
CA GLU A 708 -3.77 40.59 -1.83
C GLU A 708 -5.26 40.26 -2.04
N GLN A 709 -6.02 41.10 -2.74
CA GLN A 709 -7.42 40.80 -3.06
C GLN A 709 -7.58 39.57 -3.97
N THR A 710 -6.63 39.37 -4.90
CA THR A 710 -6.65 38.20 -5.80
C THR A 710 -6.23 36.95 -5.06
N LYS A 711 -5.24 37.06 -4.17
CA LYS A 711 -4.84 35.99 -3.27
C LYS A 711 -6.01 35.53 -2.39
N GLN A 712 -6.76 36.46 -1.80
CA GLN A 712 -7.99 36.16 -1.04
C GLN A 712 -9.05 35.48 -1.89
N LEU A 713 -9.26 35.92 -3.15
CA LEU A 713 -10.16 35.24 -4.08
C LEU A 713 -9.71 33.80 -4.36
N PHE A 714 -8.43 33.57 -4.62
CA PHE A 714 -7.90 32.22 -4.87
C PHE A 714 -8.06 31.33 -3.64
N GLN A 715 -7.79 31.86 -2.45
CA GLN A 715 -7.99 31.14 -1.19
C GLN A 715 -9.47 30.77 -1.01
N HIS A 716 -10.39 31.71 -1.24
CA HIS A 716 -11.83 31.47 -1.18
C HIS A 716 -12.31 30.39 -2.16
N VAL A 717 -11.78 30.39 -3.39
CA VAL A 717 -12.08 29.34 -4.38
C VAL A 717 -11.49 27.99 -3.94
N LEU A 718 -10.26 28.00 -3.44
CA LEU A 718 -9.60 26.79 -2.95
C LEU A 718 -10.36 26.17 -1.76
N ASP A 719 -10.83 27.00 -0.82
CA ASP A 719 -11.57 26.53 0.36
C ASP A 719 -12.91 25.91 -0.04
N LYS A 720 -13.58 26.44 -1.07
CA LYS A 720 -14.79 25.80 -1.64
C LYS A 720 -14.51 24.45 -2.29
N LEU A 721 -13.31 24.26 -2.85
CA LEU A 721 -12.90 22.99 -3.47
C LEU A 721 -12.29 21.99 -2.48
N ARG A 722 -12.05 22.37 -1.22
CA ARG A 722 -11.52 21.46 -0.20
C ARG A 722 -12.66 20.59 0.38
N VAL A 723 -12.46 19.27 0.33
CA VAL A 723 -13.28 18.25 1.02
C VAL A 723 -12.66 17.91 2.40
N ASP A 724 -11.50 18.49 2.71
CA ASP A 724 -10.60 18.08 3.79
C ASP A 724 -10.94 18.65 5.19
N ASP A 725 -12.08 19.32 5.40
CA ASP A 725 -12.48 19.83 6.72
C ASP A 725 -13.99 19.65 6.96
N PRO A 726 -14.43 18.66 7.78
CA PRO A 726 -15.70 18.74 8.50
C PRO A 726 -15.70 19.87 9.54
#